data_AF-A0A9K3L0Y8-F1
#
_entry.id   AF-A0A9K3L0Y8-F1
#
_cell.length_a   1.000
_cell.length_b   1.000
_cell.length_c   1.000
_cell.angle_alpha   90.00
_cell.angle_beta   90.00
_cell.angle_gamma   90.00
#
_symmetry.space_group_name_H-M   'P 1'
#
loop_
_entity.id
_entity.type
_entity.pdbx_description
1 polymer ?
#
loop_
_entity_poly.entity_id
_entity_poly.type
_entity_poly.pdbx_seq_one_letter_code
_entity_poly.pdbx_strand_id
1 'polypeptide(L)'
;MAPANSNESYCTFTLASDVTAGGLPSQEEIAKDLESSDDNVKKHALKAAIMAMLGGEAMPRILMQVIRFCINSDDKQLKKLCMLYWEVVPKYQEMTGDELLQKAAVNPVPRKLLPEMILVCNALMNDLNHPNEYVRGSMLRFLCKVKDEEILGPLIPSIKSCLTHRHSYVRKSAALCVFHISKLHGEHLLPDGPELVAQFLAVETDMAARRNAFLMLINENEPLAFEFLGQHIEEGITQFGDGFCLLVLELTRRVCRRDPTQKSRFVRVLFQMLSSNSAAVSYEAAWTLVSLSSAPTAVRAAAVTYTNLLNGQNDNNVQLIVLDRLAGLQKKHGKIVQELLMDIMRALSSPNPDICQKVLEITMESVTARNVSSVVTTLKRELQKSLEEDSEKSLAVRHMLVDAIHDCAKKFPVVAESVVGILMELLSSSERTSLQVAMFVRAIIQEHPPLRPTLLPKLLDSLGDISSPPVMCVALWILGEYTTPEDAQETFDEIVKEVGSTPFVVSDEKKEEGADVDARPKIVTKNVVLADGTYATQTSYTQTKPAEVTDKTPKLRKMIVMHGDIFVAETLASALTKLVLQFPTVDKPRTAKTVLILCAICRLADSSSTASMSQRSSASDCQDRCTLCCRILLDPKTRDLLKPILMEDGKKQLSNYLKKVAEEQPQKKKKDEGTSPMSQADDLIHFRQLKTMAVNAGDVDLDDGADLARATGFDKGSSLAEELSHCYPLSGFADPVYAEALVTVHEYDIVLEILVINRTPNTLADLTVELSTMGDMKIVERPQAYTIGPLDQTTIRASIKVSSTETGHIFGTIVYTDMATQEQKLIHLNDIHMDIMDYIRPANCSDELFRSMWAEFEWENKVAIATSITSLNEFLDHIVSSTKMKCLTDRPTGDTSSFLAANLYARSVFGEDALVNVSVEKKDDNDGKLAGYIRIRSKTQGIALSLGDRITSVQRGVEK
;
A
#
# COMPACT_ATOMS: atom_id res chain seq x y z
N MET A 1 37.75 2.55 29.72
CA MET A 1 37.86 2.78 28.27
C MET A 1 38.58 1.60 27.63
N ALA A 2 37.83 0.60 27.15
CA ALA A 2 38.38 -0.33 26.16
C ALA A 2 38.45 0.43 24.82
N PRO A 3 39.50 0.28 24.01
CA PRO A 3 39.49 0.88 22.68
C PRO A 3 38.31 0.27 21.92
N ALA A 4 37.40 1.12 21.44
CA ALA A 4 36.37 0.73 20.51
C ALA A 4 37.05 0.00 19.33
N ASN A 5 36.81 -1.30 19.21
CA ASN A 5 37.20 -2.07 18.04
C ASN A 5 36.46 -1.47 16.85
N SER A 6 37.14 -0.65 16.06
CA SER A 6 36.69 -0.15 14.77
C SER A 6 36.64 -1.24 13.69
N ASN A 7 36.35 -2.49 14.07
CA ASN A 7 36.39 -3.68 13.24
C ASN A 7 35.00 -4.18 12.81
N GLU A 8 33.96 -3.36 12.93
CA GLU A 8 32.78 -3.55 12.07
C GLU A 8 33.13 -3.11 10.64
N SER A 9 34.03 -3.87 10.01
CA SER A 9 34.20 -3.86 8.56
C SER A 9 33.05 -4.67 7.97
N TYR A 10 32.11 -3.98 7.33
CA TYR A 10 31.06 -4.59 6.51
C TYR A 10 31.64 -5.66 5.57
N CYS A 11 31.61 -6.93 5.97
CA CYS A 11 32.01 -8.03 5.11
C CYS A 11 30.88 -8.24 4.08
N THR A 12 31.16 -7.91 2.83
CA THR A 12 30.18 -7.88 1.73
C THR A 12 29.92 -9.26 1.11
N PHE A 13 30.40 -10.35 1.73
CA PHE A 13 30.24 -11.71 1.22
C PHE A 13 29.88 -12.68 2.34
N THR A 14 28.80 -13.45 2.14
CA THR A 14 28.50 -14.63 2.94
C THR A 14 29.50 -15.73 2.57
N LEU A 15 30.42 -16.05 3.47
CA LEU A 15 31.19 -17.28 3.38
C LEU A 15 30.22 -18.43 3.69
N ALA A 16 29.99 -19.32 2.72
CA ALA A 16 29.25 -20.55 2.99
C ALA A 16 29.97 -21.29 4.13
N SER A 17 29.25 -21.51 5.23
CA SER A 17 29.73 -22.23 6.39
C SER A 17 29.82 -23.72 6.06
N ASP A 18 30.76 -24.11 5.21
CA ASP A 18 31.15 -25.51 5.07
C ASP A 18 31.96 -25.98 6.29
N VAL A 19 32.32 -25.06 7.19
CA VAL A 19 32.93 -25.32 8.50
C VAL A 19 31.83 -25.51 9.55
N THR A 20 30.91 -26.43 9.29
CA THR A 20 29.95 -26.90 10.29
C THR A 20 30.31 -28.31 10.73
N ALA A 21 30.83 -28.42 11.97
CA ALA A 21 30.59 -29.49 12.95
C ALA A 21 31.68 -29.59 14.05
N GLY A 22 32.84 -28.94 13.89
CA GLY A 22 34.03 -29.23 14.71
C GLY A 22 34.67 -28.08 15.52
N GLY A 23 34.08 -26.87 15.53
CA GLY A 23 34.78 -25.68 16.05
C GLY A 23 35.83 -25.14 15.06
N LEU A 24 36.33 -23.93 15.31
CA LEU A 24 37.41 -23.34 14.50
C LEU A 24 38.74 -24.05 14.86
N PRO A 25 39.55 -24.46 13.86
CA PRO A 25 40.85 -25.07 14.11
C PRO A 25 41.80 -24.11 14.83
N SER A 26 42.73 -24.65 15.62
CA SER A 26 43.68 -23.84 16.38
C SER A 26 44.67 -23.10 15.47
N GLN A 27 45.26 -22.00 15.97
CA GLN A 27 46.22 -21.19 15.21
C GLN A 27 47.41 -22.02 14.68
N GLU A 28 47.85 -23.05 15.42
CA GLU A 28 48.97 -23.93 15.03
C GLU A 28 48.59 -24.91 13.91
N GLU A 29 47.38 -25.46 13.94
CA GLU A 29 46.84 -26.32 12.89
C GLU A 29 46.66 -25.53 11.59
N ILE A 30 46.08 -24.33 11.67
CA ILE A 30 45.93 -23.44 10.51
C ILE A 30 47.30 -23.10 9.91
N ALA A 31 48.30 -22.79 10.73
CA ALA A 31 49.64 -22.47 10.25
C ALA A 31 50.27 -23.66 9.50
N LYS A 32 50.12 -24.88 10.03
CA LYS A 32 50.63 -26.11 9.41
C LYS A 32 49.90 -26.45 8.11
N ASP A 33 48.59 -26.28 8.07
CA ASP A 33 47.78 -26.55 6.88
C ASP A 33 48.09 -25.56 5.74
N LEU A 34 48.47 -24.32 6.05
CA LEU A 34 48.93 -23.34 5.07
C LEU A 34 50.30 -23.68 4.46
N GLU A 35 51.15 -24.44 5.17
CA GLU A 35 52.45 -24.92 4.68
C GLU A 35 52.32 -26.15 3.76
N SER A 36 51.15 -26.79 3.72
CA SER A 36 50.91 -27.97 2.87
C SER A 36 51.07 -27.66 1.38
N SER A 37 51.40 -28.66 0.56
CA SER A 37 51.51 -28.47 -0.90
C SER A 37 50.16 -28.49 -1.63
N ASP A 38 49.07 -28.88 -0.96
CA ASP A 38 47.73 -28.98 -1.55
C ASP A 38 46.96 -27.66 -1.43
N ASP A 39 46.62 -27.08 -2.58
CA ASP A 39 45.89 -25.81 -2.65
C ASP A 39 44.49 -25.90 -2.05
N ASN A 40 43.85 -27.08 -1.99
CA ASN A 40 42.54 -27.23 -1.36
C ASN A 40 42.62 -27.16 0.17
N VAL A 41 43.67 -27.73 0.75
CA VAL A 41 43.95 -27.63 2.19
C VAL A 41 44.25 -26.18 2.57
N LYS A 42 45.06 -25.47 1.77
CA LYS A 42 45.30 -24.03 1.94
C LYS A 42 44.02 -23.19 1.88
N LYS A 43 43.10 -23.49 0.96
CA LYS A 43 41.81 -22.78 0.87
C LYS A 43 40.99 -22.95 2.14
N HIS A 44 40.94 -24.17 2.69
CA HIS A 44 40.18 -24.45 3.91
C HIS A 44 40.81 -23.73 5.11
N ALA A 45 42.13 -23.83 5.27
CA ALA A 45 42.89 -23.16 6.32
C ALA A 45 42.74 -21.63 6.27
N LEU A 46 42.83 -21.03 5.08
CA LEU A 46 42.68 -19.59 4.91
C LEU A 46 41.24 -19.11 5.17
N LYS A 47 40.23 -19.89 4.79
CA LYS A 47 38.82 -19.60 5.16
C LYS A 47 38.63 -19.63 6.68
N ALA A 48 39.16 -20.65 7.35
CA ALA A 48 39.10 -20.77 8.81
C ALA A 48 39.81 -19.58 9.49
N ALA A 49 40.97 -19.18 8.98
CA ALA A 49 41.71 -18.02 9.48
C ALA A 49 40.89 -16.72 9.40
N ILE A 50 40.24 -16.48 8.26
CA ILE A 50 39.39 -15.28 8.06
C ILE A 50 38.21 -15.29 9.03
N MET A 51 37.55 -16.43 9.23
CA MET A 51 36.42 -16.55 10.15
C MET A 51 36.80 -16.31 11.61
N ALA A 52 37.93 -16.87 12.07
CA ALA A 52 38.42 -16.63 13.42
C ALA A 52 38.83 -15.15 13.64
N MET A 53 39.46 -14.49 12.65
CA MET A 53 39.77 -13.06 12.75
C MET A 53 38.52 -12.18 12.75
N LEU A 54 37.48 -12.52 11.97
CA LEU A 54 36.18 -11.84 12.01
C LEU A 54 35.47 -12.04 13.36
N GLY A 55 35.69 -13.19 14.02
CA GLY A 55 35.24 -13.47 15.38
C GLY A 55 35.99 -12.72 16.48
N GLY A 56 37.01 -11.91 16.13
CA GLY A 56 37.78 -11.11 17.07
C GLY A 56 39.05 -11.79 17.63
N GLU A 57 39.40 -12.99 17.16
CA GLU A 57 40.63 -13.68 17.59
C GLU A 57 41.86 -13.15 16.85
N ALA A 58 42.83 -12.59 17.59
CA ALA A 58 44.08 -12.10 17.02
C ALA A 58 45.05 -13.24 16.70
N MET A 59 45.39 -13.44 15.42
CA MET A 59 46.28 -14.52 14.98
C MET A 59 47.56 -14.01 14.26
N PRO A 60 48.56 -13.49 15.00
CA PRO A 60 49.74 -12.85 14.41
C PRO A 60 50.68 -13.80 13.64
N ARG A 61 50.78 -15.09 14.02
CA ARG A 61 51.67 -16.06 13.35
C ARG A 61 51.25 -16.44 11.93
N ILE A 62 49.97 -16.25 11.58
CA ILE A 62 49.42 -16.66 10.29
C ILE A 62 49.90 -15.73 9.16
N LEU A 63 50.13 -14.45 9.46
CA LEU A 63 50.49 -13.43 8.47
C LEU A 63 51.70 -13.83 7.62
N MET A 64 52.80 -14.23 8.26
CA MET A 64 54.02 -14.63 7.54
C MET A 64 53.83 -15.91 6.72
N GLN A 65 53.00 -16.84 7.20
CA GLN A 65 52.73 -18.09 6.49
C GLN A 65 51.92 -17.85 5.22
N VAL A 66 50.92 -16.96 5.27
CA VAL A 66 50.15 -16.56 4.08
C VAL A 66 51.05 -15.84 3.08
N ILE A 67 51.92 -14.92 3.54
CA ILE A 67 52.88 -14.22 2.66
C ILE A 67 53.82 -15.21 1.97
N ARG A 68 54.34 -16.24 2.69
CA ARG A 68 55.30 -17.19 2.12
C ARG A 68 54.66 -18.22 1.18
N PHE A 69 53.52 -18.78 1.55
CA PHE A 69 52.99 -20.01 0.93
C PHE A 69 51.73 -19.82 0.08
N CYS A 70 51.02 -18.69 0.22
CA CYS A 70 49.76 -18.45 -0.49
C CYS A 70 49.86 -17.32 -1.54
N ILE A 71 50.77 -16.36 -1.36
CA ILE A 71 50.78 -15.12 -2.16
C ILE A 71 51.10 -15.32 -3.65
N ASN A 72 51.99 -16.27 -3.97
CA ASN A 72 52.44 -16.55 -5.33
C ASN A 72 51.69 -17.72 -5.98
N SER A 73 50.58 -18.18 -5.40
CA SER A 73 49.80 -19.28 -5.99
C SER A 73 49.06 -18.83 -7.26
N ASP A 74 49.01 -19.69 -8.27
CA ASP A 74 48.27 -19.45 -9.52
C ASP A 74 46.77 -19.73 -9.41
N ASP A 75 46.32 -20.34 -8.30
CA ASP A 75 44.91 -20.68 -8.11
C ASP A 75 44.05 -19.41 -7.86
N LYS A 76 43.08 -19.21 -8.76
CA LYS A 76 42.12 -18.09 -8.72
C LYS A 76 41.34 -18.02 -7.42
N GLN A 77 40.93 -19.16 -6.86
CA GLN A 77 40.16 -19.19 -5.61
C GLN A 77 41.03 -18.81 -4.41
N LEU A 78 42.26 -19.33 -4.37
CA LEU A 78 43.20 -19.01 -3.28
C LEU A 78 43.61 -17.54 -3.32
N LYS A 79 43.88 -16.97 -4.52
CA LYS A 79 44.13 -15.53 -4.68
C LYS A 79 42.96 -14.67 -4.17
N LYS A 80 41.72 -15.06 -4.46
CA LYS A 80 40.53 -14.34 -3.97
C LYS A 80 40.42 -14.40 -2.45
N LEU A 81 40.72 -15.55 -1.83
CA LEU A 81 40.78 -15.68 -0.37
C LEU A 81 41.92 -14.85 0.23
N CYS A 82 43.07 -14.77 -0.43
CA CYS A 82 44.17 -13.89 0.00
C CYS A 82 43.75 -12.41 -0.02
N MET A 83 43.05 -11.95 -1.06
CA MET A 83 42.48 -10.59 -1.11
C MET A 83 41.54 -10.32 0.07
N LEU A 84 40.69 -11.28 0.43
CA LEU A 84 39.80 -11.15 1.59
C LEU A 84 40.59 -11.13 2.91
N TYR A 85 41.62 -11.95 3.03
CA TYR A 85 42.49 -11.96 4.19
C TYR A 85 43.14 -10.59 4.42
N TRP A 86 43.64 -9.93 3.38
CA TRP A 86 44.22 -8.58 3.47
C TRP A 86 43.24 -7.48 3.92
N GLU A 87 41.93 -7.70 3.78
CA GLU A 87 40.90 -6.79 4.27
C GLU A 87 40.75 -6.88 5.80
N VAL A 88 40.93 -8.07 6.37
CA VAL A 88 40.67 -8.38 7.79
C VAL A 88 41.92 -8.29 8.68
N VAL A 89 43.10 -8.55 8.12
CA VAL A 89 44.36 -8.61 8.87
C VAL A 89 44.70 -7.29 9.58
N PRO A 90 45.18 -7.34 10.85
CA PRO A 90 45.77 -6.17 11.52
C PRO A 90 47.00 -5.65 10.76
N LYS A 91 46.98 -4.38 10.35
CA LYS A 91 48.04 -3.79 9.52
C LYS A 91 49.06 -2.95 10.31
N TYR A 92 48.67 -2.51 11.50
CA TYR A 92 49.44 -1.58 12.32
C TYR A 92 50.08 -2.31 13.50
N GLN A 93 51.23 -1.82 13.94
CA GLN A 93 51.83 -2.26 15.19
C GLN A 93 50.96 -1.85 16.39
N GLU A 94 50.92 -2.70 17.42
CA GLU A 94 50.31 -2.34 18.69
C GLU A 94 51.09 -1.17 19.32
N MET A 95 50.35 -0.15 19.76
CA MET A 95 50.93 1.09 20.28
C MET A 95 51.55 0.82 21.66
N THR A 96 52.79 1.25 21.87
CA THR A 96 53.49 1.03 23.15
C THR A 96 52.88 1.90 24.27
N GLY A 97 53.02 1.47 25.53
CA GLY A 97 52.42 2.17 26.70
C GLY A 97 52.78 3.66 26.80
N ASP A 98 54.00 4.04 26.38
CA ASP A 98 54.46 5.43 26.33
C ASP A 98 53.80 6.26 25.21
N GLU A 99 53.47 5.63 24.08
CA GLU A 99 52.80 6.28 22.94
C GLU A 99 51.29 6.47 23.21
N LEU A 100 50.67 5.56 23.98
CA LEU A 100 49.30 5.70 24.47
C LEU A 100 49.14 6.89 25.42
N LEU A 101 50.15 7.15 26.25
CA LEU A 101 50.19 8.33 27.13
C LEU A 101 50.37 9.64 26.34
N GLN A 102 51.17 9.64 25.26
CA GLN A 102 51.31 10.80 24.38
C GLN A 102 50.05 11.10 23.55
N LYS A 103 49.30 10.06 23.16
CA LYS A 103 48.04 10.23 22.41
C LYS A 103 46.94 10.94 23.23
N ALA A 104 47.00 10.88 24.56
CA ALA A 104 46.13 11.66 25.45
C ALA A 104 46.50 13.16 25.48
N ALA A 105 47.72 13.52 25.07
CA ALA A 105 48.25 14.87 25.01
C ALA A 105 48.23 15.44 23.58
N VAL A 106 47.03 15.63 23.03
CA VAL A 106 46.67 16.57 21.93
C VAL A 106 47.29 16.36 20.53
N ASN A 107 48.30 15.51 20.31
CA ASN A 107 48.82 15.23 18.96
C ASN A 107 48.46 13.80 18.47
N PRO A 108 47.88 13.64 17.26
CA PRO A 108 47.67 12.32 16.68
C PRO A 108 49.00 11.70 16.28
N VAL A 109 49.48 10.72 17.04
CA VAL A 109 50.65 9.92 16.67
C VAL A 109 50.26 9.00 15.50
N PRO A 110 50.95 9.07 14.33
CA PRO A 110 50.66 8.19 13.20
C PRO A 110 50.94 6.74 13.58
N ARG A 111 49.99 5.83 13.31
CA ARG A 111 50.17 4.40 13.58
C ARG A 111 51.21 3.83 12.61
N LYS A 112 52.26 3.22 13.15
CA LYS A 112 53.33 2.61 12.34
C LYS A 112 52.85 1.30 11.70
N LEU A 113 53.01 1.17 10.38
CA LEU A 113 52.67 -0.04 9.63
C LEU A 113 53.63 -1.19 9.97
N LEU A 114 53.12 -2.42 9.97
CA LEU A 114 53.95 -3.62 10.14
C LEU A 114 54.98 -3.75 9.00
N PRO A 115 56.27 -4.04 9.28
CA PRO A 115 57.30 -4.24 8.26
C PRO A 115 56.93 -5.31 7.21
N GLU A 116 56.17 -6.32 7.63
CA GLU A 116 55.65 -7.39 6.77
C GLU A 116 54.73 -6.88 5.65
N MET A 117 54.07 -5.72 5.85
CA MET A 117 53.19 -5.12 4.85
C MET A 117 53.95 -4.61 3.61
N ILE A 118 55.25 -4.36 3.71
CA ILE A 118 56.09 -4.02 2.55
C ILE A 118 56.16 -5.20 1.58
N LEU A 119 56.25 -6.44 2.09
CA LEU A 119 56.23 -7.65 1.26
C LEU A 119 54.87 -7.82 0.58
N VAL A 120 53.79 -7.50 1.28
CA VAL A 120 52.44 -7.49 0.72
C VAL A 120 52.34 -6.47 -0.41
N CYS A 121 52.85 -5.25 -0.24
CA CYS A 121 52.86 -4.22 -1.29
C CYS A 121 53.59 -4.69 -2.56
N ASN A 122 54.75 -5.33 -2.42
CA ASN A 122 55.49 -5.88 -3.56
C ASN A 122 54.70 -6.97 -4.30
N ALA A 123 54.00 -7.83 -3.57
CA ALA A 123 53.17 -8.86 -4.19
C ALA A 123 51.93 -8.28 -4.88
N LEU A 124 51.25 -7.30 -4.26
CA LEU A 124 50.13 -6.59 -4.89
C LEU A 124 50.57 -5.90 -6.18
N MET A 125 51.78 -5.32 -6.20
CA MET A 125 52.38 -4.72 -7.39
C MET A 125 52.65 -5.75 -8.49
N ASN A 126 53.14 -6.95 -8.13
CA ASN A 126 53.33 -8.05 -9.09
C ASN A 126 52.00 -8.52 -9.69
N ASP A 127 50.94 -8.62 -8.87
CA ASP A 127 49.60 -8.98 -9.34
C ASP A 127 48.97 -7.91 -10.24
N LEU A 128 49.22 -6.62 -9.97
CA LEU A 128 48.82 -5.52 -10.87
C LEU A 128 49.54 -5.57 -12.23
N ASN A 129 50.78 -6.08 -12.25
CA ASN A 129 51.57 -6.25 -13.46
C ASN A 129 51.46 -7.66 -14.07
N HIS A 130 50.62 -8.52 -13.53
CA HIS A 130 50.47 -9.90 -13.96
C HIS A 130 49.93 -10.03 -15.40
N PRO A 131 50.42 -10.92 -16.27
CA PRO A 131 49.97 -11.00 -17.67
C PRO A 131 48.47 -11.28 -17.83
N ASN A 132 47.85 -11.95 -16.85
CA ASN A 132 46.42 -12.23 -16.83
C ASN A 132 45.57 -10.99 -16.43
N GLU A 133 44.76 -10.50 -17.36
CA GLU A 133 43.83 -9.38 -17.19
C GLU A 133 42.82 -9.56 -16.05
N TYR A 134 42.37 -10.79 -15.81
CA TYR A 134 41.40 -11.07 -14.76
C TYR A 134 42.01 -10.86 -13.36
N VAL A 135 43.29 -11.21 -13.21
CA VAL A 135 44.04 -10.99 -11.96
C VAL A 135 44.21 -9.48 -11.76
N ARG A 136 44.64 -8.74 -12.79
CA ARG A 136 44.77 -7.27 -12.73
C ARG A 136 43.45 -6.59 -12.37
N GLY A 137 42.35 -6.92 -13.06
CA GLY A 137 41.05 -6.30 -12.81
C GLY A 137 40.42 -6.72 -11.48
N SER A 138 40.67 -7.94 -10.99
CA SER A 138 40.28 -8.32 -9.62
C SER A 138 41.09 -7.54 -8.58
N MET A 139 42.40 -7.38 -8.81
CA MET A 139 43.28 -6.64 -7.92
C MET A 139 42.89 -5.16 -7.85
N LEU A 140 42.64 -4.50 -8.98
CA LEU A 140 42.17 -3.12 -9.02
C LEU A 140 40.85 -2.93 -8.24
N ARG A 141 39.92 -3.88 -8.32
CA ARG A 141 38.68 -3.86 -7.52
C ARG A 141 38.93 -4.07 -6.03
N PHE A 142 39.89 -4.92 -5.67
CA PHE A 142 40.32 -5.10 -4.28
C PHE A 142 40.95 -3.81 -3.73
N LEU A 143 41.78 -3.11 -4.52
CA LEU A 143 42.38 -1.85 -4.11
C LEU A 143 41.36 -0.74 -3.86
N CYS A 144 40.18 -0.79 -4.48
CA CYS A 144 39.05 0.09 -4.10
C CYS A 144 38.54 -0.13 -2.66
N LYS A 145 39.02 -1.13 -1.93
CA LYS A 145 38.65 -1.36 -0.52
C LYS A 145 39.77 -0.98 0.46
N VAL A 146 40.99 -0.86 -0.02
CA VAL A 146 42.16 -0.52 0.81
C VAL A 146 42.10 0.96 1.15
N LYS A 147 42.19 1.30 2.44
CA LYS A 147 42.12 2.67 2.93
C LYS A 147 43.49 3.25 3.29
N ASP A 148 44.51 2.43 3.43
CA ASP A 148 45.80 2.84 4.00
C ASP A 148 46.68 3.53 2.95
N GLU A 149 47.13 4.76 3.24
CA GLU A 149 47.93 5.61 2.34
C GLU A 149 49.29 4.98 2.01
N GLU A 150 50.00 4.46 3.02
CA GLU A 150 51.34 3.87 2.86
C GLU A 150 51.34 2.62 1.96
N ILE A 151 50.22 1.89 1.90
CA ILE A 151 50.06 0.71 1.02
C ILE A 151 49.71 1.15 -0.41
N LEU A 152 48.85 2.16 -0.56
CA LEU A 152 48.39 2.63 -1.87
C LEU A 152 49.47 3.41 -2.62
N GLY A 153 50.25 4.24 -1.93
CA GLY A 153 51.26 5.12 -2.52
C GLY A 153 52.20 4.43 -3.53
N PRO A 154 52.88 3.33 -3.15
CA PRO A 154 53.76 2.58 -4.05
C PRO A 154 53.06 1.97 -5.28
N LEU A 155 51.75 1.73 -5.21
CA LEU A 155 50.98 1.05 -6.26
C LEU A 155 50.48 2.00 -7.35
N ILE A 156 50.43 3.31 -7.07
CA ILE A 156 49.87 4.33 -7.98
C ILE A 156 50.46 4.28 -9.40
N PRO A 157 51.78 4.17 -9.62
CA PRO A 157 52.33 4.11 -10.98
C PRO A 157 51.80 2.91 -11.79
N SER A 158 51.67 1.76 -11.14
CA SER A 158 51.13 0.55 -11.78
C SER A 158 49.63 0.70 -12.09
N ILE A 159 48.87 1.36 -11.22
CA ILE A 159 47.45 1.67 -11.44
C ILE A 159 47.28 2.63 -12.62
N LYS A 160 48.11 3.69 -12.71
CA LYS A 160 48.10 4.64 -13.83
C LYS A 160 48.38 3.94 -15.16
N SER A 161 49.36 3.03 -15.20
CA SER A 161 49.66 2.23 -16.40
C SER A 161 48.49 1.32 -16.82
N CYS A 162 47.60 0.95 -15.90
CA CYS A 162 46.46 0.09 -16.19
C CYS A 162 45.30 0.84 -16.91
N LEU A 163 45.29 2.18 -16.91
CA LEU A 163 44.32 2.99 -17.66
C LEU A 163 44.51 2.85 -19.17
N THR A 164 45.74 2.68 -19.66
CA THR A 164 46.05 2.54 -21.09
C THR A 164 46.15 1.08 -21.55
N HIS A 165 45.64 0.15 -20.74
CA HIS A 165 45.73 -1.28 -21.05
C HIS A 165 44.89 -1.69 -22.27
N ARG A 166 45.33 -2.69 -23.05
CA ARG A 166 44.62 -3.16 -24.27
C ARG A 166 43.18 -3.61 -24.00
N HIS A 167 42.92 -4.20 -22.84
CA HIS A 167 41.63 -4.81 -22.49
C HIS A 167 40.74 -3.88 -21.64
N SER A 168 39.50 -3.66 -22.08
CA SER A 168 38.55 -2.75 -21.44
C SER A 168 38.17 -3.15 -20.01
N TYR A 169 38.19 -4.46 -19.70
CA TYR A 169 37.96 -4.96 -18.35
C TYR A 169 38.95 -4.39 -17.31
N VAL A 170 40.22 -4.24 -17.70
CA VAL A 170 41.25 -3.66 -16.85
C VAL A 170 41.06 -2.14 -16.77
N ARG A 171 40.85 -1.47 -17.92
CA ARG A 171 40.65 -0.01 -17.98
C ARG A 171 39.46 0.46 -17.14
N LYS A 172 38.30 -0.21 -17.23
CA LYS A 172 37.12 0.14 -16.41
C LYS A 172 37.36 -0.02 -14.90
N SER A 173 38.14 -1.04 -14.53
CA SER A 173 38.47 -1.32 -13.12
C SER A 173 39.52 -0.34 -12.61
N ALA A 174 40.47 0.06 -13.48
CA ALA A 174 41.47 1.08 -13.19
C ALA A 174 40.82 2.45 -12.98
N ALA A 175 39.91 2.87 -13.86
CA ALA A 175 39.18 4.13 -13.70
C ALA A 175 38.40 4.19 -12.37
N LEU A 176 37.77 3.08 -11.96
CA LEU A 176 37.07 2.99 -10.67
C LEU A 176 38.04 3.01 -9.47
N CYS A 177 39.21 2.38 -9.60
CA CYS A 177 40.25 2.38 -8.58
C CYS A 177 40.84 3.79 -8.38
N VAL A 178 41.16 4.48 -9.48
CA VAL A 178 41.62 5.87 -9.45
C VAL A 178 40.57 6.79 -8.80
N PHE A 179 39.29 6.61 -9.13
CA PHE A 179 38.20 7.34 -8.46
C PHE A 179 38.21 7.12 -6.95
N HIS A 180 38.27 5.87 -6.50
CA HIS A 180 38.23 5.57 -5.07
C HIS A 180 39.45 6.12 -4.31
N ILE A 181 40.65 6.05 -4.91
CA ILE A 181 41.87 6.61 -4.31
C ILE A 181 41.78 8.14 -4.24
N SER A 182 41.29 8.80 -5.29
CA SER A 182 41.05 10.25 -5.29
C SER A 182 40.08 10.65 -4.19
N LYS A 183 38.97 9.92 -4.04
CA LYS A 183 37.96 10.21 -3.00
C LYS A 183 38.49 10.05 -1.57
N LEU A 184 39.40 9.09 -1.32
CA LEU A 184 39.94 8.83 0.01
C LEU A 184 41.05 9.79 0.41
N HIS A 185 42.03 10.00 -0.48
CA HIS A 185 43.30 10.64 -0.15
C HIS A 185 43.59 11.90 -0.99
N GLY A 186 42.71 12.23 -1.94
CA GLY A 186 42.70 13.48 -2.70
C GLY A 186 44.06 13.91 -3.29
N GLU A 187 44.35 15.19 -3.12
CA GLU A 187 45.57 15.88 -3.61
C GLU A 187 46.88 15.31 -3.05
N HIS A 188 46.85 14.54 -1.96
CA HIS A 188 48.07 13.98 -1.35
C HIS A 188 48.66 12.82 -2.17
N LEU A 189 47.81 11.92 -2.68
CA LEU A 189 48.25 10.76 -3.46
C LEU A 189 48.10 10.97 -4.97
N LEU A 190 47.04 11.66 -5.41
CA LEU A 190 46.69 11.83 -6.83
C LEU A 190 46.28 13.28 -7.14
N PRO A 191 47.21 14.26 -7.08
CA PRO A 191 46.90 15.65 -7.44
C PRO A 191 46.46 15.78 -8.92
N ASP A 192 47.12 15.05 -9.83
CA ASP A 192 46.80 15.07 -11.27
C ASP A 192 45.66 14.09 -11.65
N GLY A 193 44.95 13.53 -10.67
CA GLY A 193 43.94 12.49 -10.89
C GLY A 193 42.83 12.91 -11.87
N PRO A 194 42.15 14.06 -11.66
CA PRO A 194 41.07 14.52 -12.52
C PRO A 194 41.51 14.78 -13.98
N GLU A 195 42.67 15.39 -14.19
CA GLU A 195 43.19 15.67 -15.53
C GLU A 195 43.53 14.38 -16.29
N LEU A 196 44.14 13.42 -15.60
CA LEU A 196 44.45 12.10 -16.16
C LEU A 196 43.18 11.38 -16.63
N VAL A 197 42.11 11.43 -15.83
CA VAL A 197 40.84 10.79 -16.17
C VAL A 197 40.09 11.54 -17.26
N ALA A 198 40.20 12.86 -17.34
CA ALA A 198 39.66 13.63 -18.46
C ALA A 198 40.34 13.26 -19.80
N GLN A 199 41.67 13.15 -19.82
CA GLN A 199 42.42 12.69 -21.00
C GLN A 199 42.05 11.25 -21.38
N PHE A 200 41.89 10.38 -20.40
CA PHE A 200 41.43 9.00 -20.60
C PHE A 200 40.01 8.96 -21.20
N LEU A 201 39.09 9.78 -20.68
CA LEU A 201 37.70 9.84 -21.12
C LEU A 201 37.56 10.27 -22.59
N ALA A 202 38.41 11.18 -23.06
CA ALA A 202 38.41 11.68 -24.43
C ALA A 202 38.80 10.60 -25.47
N VAL A 203 39.62 9.61 -25.10
CA VAL A 203 40.12 8.56 -26.00
C VAL A 203 39.32 7.26 -25.87
N GLU A 204 38.73 7.00 -24.70
CA GLU A 204 38.08 5.73 -24.38
C GLU A 204 36.85 5.47 -25.25
N THR A 205 36.69 4.22 -25.71
CA THR A 205 35.57 3.79 -26.56
C THR A 205 34.57 2.89 -25.84
N ASP A 206 34.99 2.20 -24.78
CA ASP A 206 34.15 1.27 -24.02
C ASP A 206 33.15 2.01 -23.11
N MET A 207 31.87 1.63 -23.18
CA MET A 207 30.78 2.30 -22.45
C MET A 207 30.93 2.21 -20.93
N ALA A 208 31.42 1.07 -20.40
CA ALA A 208 31.55 0.88 -18.96
C ALA A 208 32.75 1.63 -18.39
N ALA A 209 33.87 1.65 -19.12
CA ALA A 209 35.04 2.44 -18.75
C ALA A 209 34.74 3.94 -18.80
N ARG A 210 34.06 4.42 -19.86
CA ARG A 210 33.62 5.81 -20.01
C ARG A 210 32.69 6.23 -18.87
N ARG A 211 31.72 5.39 -18.49
CA ARG A 211 30.84 5.63 -17.33
C ARG A 211 31.63 5.84 -16.04
N ASN A 212 32.58 4.95 -15.73
CA ASN A 212 33.36 5.04 -14.49
C ASN A 212 34.27 6.28 -14.45
N ALA A 213 34.90 6.61 -15.58
CA ALA A 213 35.70 7.81 -15.71
C ALA A 213 34.85 9.08 -15.53
N PHE A 214 33.66 9.13 -16.14
CA PHE A 214 32.75 10.25 -15.98
C PHE A 214 32.19 10.38 -14.55
N LEU A 215 31.91 9.25 -13.88
CA LEU A 215 31.51 9.23 -12.47
C LEU A 215 32.58 9.87 -11.55
N MET A 216 33.86 9.66 -11.85
CA MET A 216 34.94 10.33 -11.12
C MET A 216 34.88 11.84 -11.32
N LEU A 217 34.81 12.29 -12.57
CA LEU A 217 34.80 13.73 -12.88
C LEU A 217 33.60 14.44 -12.24
N ILE A 218 32.41 13.84 -12.25
CA ILE A 218 31.21 14.42 -11.61
C ILE A 218 31.45 14.71 -10.12
N ASN A 219 32.19 13.86 -9.41
CA ASN A 219 32.37 13.99 -7.95
C ASN A 219 33.60 14.80 -7.55
N GLU A 220 34.71 14.67 -8.30
CA GLU A 220 36.00 15.31 -7.96
C GLU A 220 36.19 16.66 -8.67
N ASN A 221 35.82 16.76 -9.95
CA ASN A 221 36.03 17.96 -10.77
C ASN A 221 34.91 18.15 -11.81
N GLU A 222 33.82 18.74 -11.34
CA GLU A 222 32.61 19.00 -12.12
C GLU A 222 32.84 19.88 -13.39
N PRO A 223 33.67 20.96 -13.35
CA PRO A 223 34.04 21.74 -14.54
C PRO A 223 34.48 20.92 -15.75
N LEU A 224 35.39 19.97 -15.55
CA LEU A 224 35.91 19.12 -16.64
C LEU A 224 34.82 18.19 -17.20
N ALA A 225 33.92 17.71 -16.34
CA ALA A 225 32.76 16.92 -16.78
C ALA A 225 31.84 17.73 -17.71
N PHE A 226 31.64 19.03 -17.41
CA PHE A 226 30.83 19.91 -18.28
C PHE A 226 31.49 20.21 -19.60
N GLU A 227 32.80 20.41 -19.61
CA GLU A 227 33.53 20.67 -20.85
C GLU A 227 33.40 19.47 -21.79
N PHE A 228 33.60 18.26 -21.25
CA PHE A 228 33.42 17.02 -21.99
C PHE A 228 31.99 16.87 -22.54
N LEU A 229 30.96 17.04 -21.69
CA LEU A 229 29.58 17.01 -22.17
C LEU A 229 29.36 18.08 -23.23
N GLY A 230 29.85 19.30 -22.99
CA GLY A 230 29.73 20.43 -23.89
C GLY A 230 30.19 20.15 -25.31
N GLN A 231 31.29 19.41 -25.46
CA GLN A 231 31.87 19.01 -26.75
C GLN A 231 31.06 17.91 -27.43
N HIS A 232 30.48 16.98 -26.66
CA HIS A 232 29.80 15.78 -27.19
C HIS A 232 28.25 15.86 -27.20
N ILE A 233 27.64 17.00 -26.86
CA ILE A 233 26.17 17.19 -26.94
C ILE A 233 25.63 16.99 -28.38
N GLU A 234 26.39 17.39 -29.40
CA GLU A 234 25.93 17.32 -30.79
C GLU A 234 26.06 15.92 -31.41
N GLU A 235 26.99 15.10 -30.89
CA GLU A 235 27.27 13.75 -31.37
C GLU A 235 26.24 12.70 -30.89
N GLY A 236 25.39 13.07 -29.93
CA GLY A 236 24.29 12.23 -29.42
C GLY A 236 24.71 11.38 -28.21
N ILE A 237 24.46 11.91 -27.00
CA ILE A 237 24.86 11.30 -25.72
C ILE A 237 24.23 9.92 -25.49
N THR A 238 23.09 9.62 -26.12
CA THR A 238 22.43 8.31 -26.03
C THR A 238 23.29 7.16 -26.57
N GLN A 239 24.27 7.45 -27.43
CA GLN A 239 25.19 6.45 -27.96
C GLN A 239 26.22 5.98 -26.91
N PHE A 240 26.45 6.76 -25.84
CA PHE A 240 27.43 6.42 -24.79
C PHE A 240 26.93 5.37 -23.78
N GLY A 241 25.74 4.83 -24.01
CA GLY A 241 25.14 3.78 -23.21
C GLY A 241 24.33 4.29 -22.01
N ASP A 242 23.45 3.43 -21.53
CA ASP A 242 22.43 3.78 -20.54
C ASP A 242 23.02 4.27 -19.22
N GLY A 243 24.03 3.56 -18.71
CA GLY A 243 24.69 3.90 -17.44
C GLY A 243 25.41 5.25 -17.48
N PHE A 244 25.88 5.69 -18.65
CA PHE A 244 26.44 7.02 -18.84
C PHE A 244 25.34 8.07 -18.84
N CYS A 245 24.26 7.84 -19.58
CA CYS A 245 23.12 8.77 -19.65
C CYS A 245 22.49 9.03 -18.27
N LEU A 246 22.35 7.99 -17.44
CA LEU A 246 21.84 8.15 -16.07
C LEU A 246 22.72 9.06 -15.20
N LEU A 247 24.05 8.95 -15.33
CA LEU A 247 24.98 9.86 -14.64
C LEU A 247 24.86 11.30 -15.14
N VAL A 248 24.65 11.50 -16.45
CA VAL A 248 24.40 12.83 -17.02
C VAL A 248 23.11 13.43 -16.48
N LEU A 249 22.05 12.63 -16.29
CA LEU A 249 20.79 13.08 -15.70
C LEU A 249 20.94 13.44 -14.20
N GLU A 250 21.78 12.71 -13.47
CA GLU A 250 22.14 13.05 -12.09
C GLU A 250 22.94 14.35 -12.02
N LEU A 251 23.97 14.50 -12.85
CA LEU A 251 24.73 15.74 -12.97
C LEU A 251 23.79 16.91 -13.30
N THR A 252 22.95 16.75 -14.32
CA THR A 252 21.98 17.79 -14.74
C THR A 252 21.14 18.30 -13.58
N ARG A 253 20.63 17.40 -12.73
CA ARG A 253 19.89 17.76 -11.51
C ARG A 253 20.75 18.51 -10.50
N ARG A 254 21.93 17.98 -10.14
CA ARG A 254 22.84 18.62 -9.17
C ARG A 254 23.21 20.04 -9.59
N VAL A 255 23.48 20.21 -10.87
CA VAL A 255 23.95 21.46 -11.46
C VAL A 255 22.85 22.50 -11.54
N CYS A 256 21.68 22.11 -12.06
CA CYS A 256 20.58 23.04 -12.21
C CYS A 256 20.02 23.51 -10.85
N ARG A 257 20.25 22.75 -9.76
CA ARG A 257 20.00 23.20 -8.38
C ARG A 257 21.01 24.25 -7.91
N ARG A 258 22.29 24.11 -8.27
CA ARG A 258 23.36 25.06 -7.88
C ARG A 258 23.34 26.34 -8.73
N ASP A 259 23.24 26.19 -10.05
CA ASP A 259 23.25 27.29 -11.02
C ASP A 259 22.09 27.16 -12.03
N PRO A 260 21.00 27.93 -11.82
CA PRO A 260 19.86 27.95 -12.72
C PRO A 260 20.15 28.48 -14.14
N THR A 261 21.26 29.19 -14.36
CA THR A 261 21.57 29.77 -15.68
C THR A 261 21.89 28.71 -16.73
N GLN A 262 22.41 27.56 -16.28
CA GLN A 262 22.80 26.44 -17.14
C GLN A 262 21.61 25.58 -17.61
N LYS A 263 20.39 25.85 -17.11
CA LYS A 263 19.18 25.07 -17.44
C LYS A 263 18.91 24.97 -18.93
N SER A 264 19.08 26.06 -19.68
CA SER A 264 18.80 26.10 -21.12
C SER A 264 19.67 25.13 -21.92
N ARG A 265 20.94 24.95 -21.53
CA ARG A 265 21.87 24.02 -22.16
C ARG A 265 21.46 22.56 -21.90
N PHE A 266 21.04 22.26 -20.68
CA PHE A 266 20.62 20.91 -20.29
C PHE A 266 19.25 20.51 -20.84
N VAL A 267 18.31 21.44 -20.98
CA VAL A 267 16.99 21.14 -21.54
C VAL A 267 17.11 20.55 -22.96
N ARG A 268 18.04 21.04 -23.79
CA ARG A 268 18.31 20.47 -25.12
C ARG A 268 18.79 19.00 -25.04
N VAL A 269 19.64 18.69 -24.06
CA VAL A 269 20.12 17.33 -23.80
C VAL A 269 18.99 16.42 -23.33
N LEU A 270 18.13 16.91 -22.43
CA LEU A 270 16.98 16.15 -21.94
C LEU A 270 16.04 15.76 -23.08
N PHE A 271 15.73 16.68 -24.01
CA PHE A 271 14.90 16.37 -25.17
C PHE A 271 15.48 15.27 -26.07
N GLN A 272 16.81 15.18 -26.22
CA GLN A 272 17.44 14.09 -26.95
C GLN A 272 17.35 12.76 -26.20
N MET A 273 17.48 12.79 -24.86
CA MET A 273 17.40 11.59 -24.01
C MET A 273 15.98 11.02 -23.89
N LEU A 274 14.94 11.84 -24.07
CA LEU A 274 13.55 11.39 -24.13
C LEU A 274 13.30 10.32 -25.21
N SER A 275 14.01 10.41 -26.33
CA SER A 275 13.93 9.43 -27.44
C SER A 275 14.93 8.28 -27.33
N SER A 276 15.50 8.03 -26.15
CA SER A 276 16.41 6.90 -25.94
C SER A 276 15.69 5.55 -26.06
N ASN A 277 16.39 4.54 -26.58
CA ASN A 277 15.89 3.17 -26.65
C ASN A 277 15.71 2.53 -25.27
N SER A 278 16.42 3.04 -24.26
CA SER A 278 16.34 2.53 -22.90
C SER A 278 15.19 3.18 -22.14
N ALA A 279 14.25 2.35 -21.65
CA ALA A 279 13.09 2.79 -20.87
C ALA A 279 13.50 3.52 -19.58
N ALA A 280 14.59 3.09 -18.93
CA ALA A 280 15.08 3.73 -17.71
C ALA A 280 15.59 5.15 -17.97
N VAL A 281 16.32 5.35 -19.07
CA VAL A 281 16.85 6.68 -19.45
C VAL A 281 15.73 7.62 -19.86
N SER A 282 14.78 7.16 -20.68
CA SER A 282 13.65 8.00 -21.11
C SER A 282 12.72 8.36 -19.95
N TYR A 283 12.46 7.43 -19.02
CA TYR A 283 11.71 7.68 -17.79
C TYR A 283 12.38 8.74 -16.89
N GLU A 284 13.67 8.57 -16.60
CA GLU A 284 14.44 9.52 -15.77
C GLU A 284 14.62 10.87 -16.49
N ALA A 285 14.78 10.89 -17.81
CA ALA A 285 14.85 12.12 -18.60
C ALA A 285 13.52 12.89 -18.56
N ALA A 286 12.38 12.19 -18.66
CA ALA A 286 11.06 12.81 -18.53
C ALA A 286 10.85 13.39 -17.13
N TRP A 287 11.26 12.66 -16.09
CA TRP A 287 11.15 13.10 -14.71
C TRP A 287 11.99 14.35 -14.44
N THR A 288 13.25 14.32 -14.84
CA THR A 288 14.16 15.46 -14.71
C THR A 288 13.68 16.68 -15.51
N LEU A 289 13.11 16.49 -16.70
CA LEU A 289 12.59 17.57 -17.51
C LEU A 289 11.41 18.28 -16.84
N VAL A 290 10.44 17.52 -16.31
CA VAL A 290 9.28 18.07 -15.58
C VAL A 290 9.72 18.75 -14.28
N SER A 291 10.71 18.19 -13.58
CA SER A 291 11.27 18.78 -12.36
C SER A 291 11.99 20.11 -12.62
N LEU A 292 12.67 20.26 -13.77
CA LEU A 292 13.44 21.45 -14.07
C LEU A 292 12.64 22.55 -14.79
N SER A 293 11.57 22.18 -15.49
CA SER A 293 10.79 23.08 -16.33
C SER A 293 9.28 22.82 -16.24
N SER A 294 8.52 23.85 -15.88
CA SER A 294 7.05 23.86 -15.93
C SER A 294 6.51 24.35 -17.29
N ALA A 295 7.38 24.53 -18.29
CA ALA A 295 6.96 24.98 -19.61
C ALA A 295 6.03 23.93 -20.26
N PRO A 296 4.87 24.33 -20.82
CA PRO A 296 3.91 23.39 -21.40
C PRO A 296 4.50 22.49 -22.49
N THR A 297 5.49 22.98 -23.24
CA THR A 297 6.20 22.19 -24.28
C THR A 297 7.03 21.06 -23.68
N ALA A 298 7.76 21.33 -22.60
CA ALA A 298 8.57 20.35 -21.88
C ALA A 298 7.70 19.30 -21.21
N VAL A 299 6.63 19.75 -20.53
CA VAL A 299 5.66 18.88 -19.88
C VAL A 299 4.93 17.99 -20.89
N ARG A 300 4.52 18.54 -22.04
CA ARG A 300 3.88 17.76 -23.11
C ARG A 300 4.81 16.67 -23.64
N ALA A 301 6.09 16.98 -23.88
CA ALA A 301 7.04 15.99 -24.35
C ALA A 301 7.25 14.86 -23.32
N ALA A 302 7.38 15.22 -22.03
CA ALA A 302 7.47 14.24 -20.94
C ALA A 302 6.20 13.36 -20.84
N ALA A 303 5.01 13.97 -20.94
CA ALA A 303 3.75 13.25 -20.92
C ALA A 303 3.65 12.26 -22.10
N VAL A 304 3.99 12.68 -23.32
CA VAL A 304 4.05 11.79 -24.50
C VAL A 304 5.01 10.63 -24.27
N THR A 305 6.18 10.87 -23.69
CA THR A 305 7.14 9.79 -23.40
C THR A 305 6.61 8.82 -22.35
N TYR A 306 5.94 9.29 -21.30
CA TYR A 306 5.28 8.42 -20.33
C TYR A 306 4.17 7.58 -20.98
N THR A 307 3.35 8.16 -21.86
CA THR A 307 2.30 7.41 -22.56
C THR A 307 2.87 6.38 -23.53
N ASN A 308 4.00 6.67 -24.19
CA ASN A 308 4.70 5.71 -25.03
C ASN A 308 5.30 4.57 -24.21
N LEU A 309 5.87 4.86 -23.03
CA LEU A 309 6.39 3.84 -22.11
C LEU A 309 5.28 2.95 -21.57
N LEU A 310 4.14 3.54 -21.21
CA LEU A 310 2.96 2.80 -20.73
C LEU A 310 2.48 1.78 -21.77
N ASN A 311 2.38 2.19 -23.04
CA ASN A 311 1.89 1.33 -24.12
C ASN A 311 2.97 0.41 -24.72
N GLY A 312 4.25 0.71 -24.53
CA GLY A 312 5.37 -0.04 -25.12
C GLY A 312 6.01 -1.09 -24.22
N GLN A 313 5.86 -0.97 -22.89
CA GLN A 313 6.46 -1.90 -21.92
C GLN A 313 5.45 -2.95 -21.46
N ASN A 314 5.90 -4.20 -21.36
CA ASN A 314 5.07 -5.32 -20.89
C ASN A 314 5.20 -5.58 -19.38
N ASP A 315 6.13 -4.92 -18.70
CA ASP A 315 6.32 -5.08 -17.26
C ASP A 315 5.28 -4.26 -16.49
N ASN A 316 4.40 -4.95 -15.77
CA ASN A 316 3.35 -4.36 -14.94
C ASN A 316 3.90 -3.34 -13.93
N ASN A 317 5.08 -3.59 -13.36
CA ASN A 317 5.67 -2.69 -12.37
C ASN A 317 6.03 -1.34 -13.00
N VAL A 318 6.62 -1.37 -14.19
CA VAL A 318 6.97 -0.16 -14.95
C VAL A 318 5.71 0.61 -15.31
N GLN A 319 4.65 -0.07 -15.77
CA GLN A 319 3.38 0.56 -16.09
C GLN A 319 2.74 1.24 -14.86
N LEU A 320 2.75 0.59 -13.69
CA LEU A 320 2.23 1.18 -12.45
C LEU A 320 3.00 2.43 -12.02
N ILE A 321 4.33 2.40 -12.09
CA ILE A 321 5.19 3.55 -11.77
C ILE A 321 4.91 4.72 -12.72
N VAL A 322 4.78 4.44 -14.02
CA VAL A 322 4.47 5.45 -15.04
C VAL A 322 3.07 6.05 -14.81
N LEU A 323 2.08 5.23 -14.46
CA LEU A 323 0.73 5.71 -14.13
C LEU A 323 0.73 6.62 -12.91
N ASP A 324 1.50 6.33 -11.86
CA ASP A 324 1.63 7.21 -10.70
C ASP A 324 2.22 8.57 -11.08
N ARG A 325 3.21 8.60 -12.00
CA ARG A 325 3.75 9.85 -12.52
C ARG A 325 2.75 10.61 -13.38
N LEU A 326 1.97 9.93 -14.21
CA LEU A 326 0.90 10.55 -15.00
C LEU A 326 -0.21 11.12 -14.10
N ALA A 327 -0.61 10.42 -13.04
CA ALA A 327 -1.55 10.91 -12.04
C ALA A 327 -1.02 12.15 -11.29
N GLY A 328 0.27 12.14 -10.92
CA GLY A 328 0.94 13.32 -10.37
C GLY A 328 0.93 14.51 -11.33
N LEU A 329 1.18 14.25 -12.62
CA LEU A 329 1.17 15.27 -13.66
C LEU A 329 -0.23 15.83 -13.93
N GLN A 330 -1.26 15.00 -13.87
CA GLN A 330 -2.65 15.39 -14.03
C GLN A 330 -3.07 16.45 -13.02
N LYS A 331 -2.67 16.31 -11.76
CA LYS A 331 -3.00 17.26 -10.68
C LYS A 331 -2.46 18.67 -10.97
N LYS A 332 -1.29 18.79 -11.62
CA LYS A 332 -0.63 20.07 -11.93
C LYS A 332 -0.93 20.60 -13.33
N HIS A 333 -0.96 19.72 -14.32
CA HIS A 333 -1.04 20.03 -15.75
C HIS A 333 -2.17 19.26 -16.46
N GLY A 334 -3.37 19.27 -15.88
CA GLY A 334 -4.52 18.51 -16.37
C GLY A 334 -4.86 18.72 -17.85
N LYS A 335 -4.70 19.93 -18.40
CA LYS A 335 -4.97 20.22 -19.83
C LYS A 335 -4.11 19.39 -20.79
N ILE A 336 -2.85 19.12 -20.43
CA ILE A 336 -1.92 18.36 -21.29
C ILE A 336 -2.28 16.87 -21.23
N VAL A 337 -2.58 16.35 -20.03
CA VAL A 337 -3.02 14.96 -19.86
C VAL A 337 -4.35 14.70 -20.58
N GLN A 338 -5.25 15.69 -20.61
CA GLN A 338 -6.49 15.62 -21.38
C GLN A 338 -6.27 15.44 -22.90
N GLU A 339 -5.22 16.04 -23.47
CA GLU A 339 -4.88 15.85 -24.90
C GLU A 339 -4.44 14.40 -25.18
N LEU A 340 -3.77 13.75 -24.22
CA LEU A 340 -3.21 12.39 -24.33
C LEU A 340 -4.14 11.31 -23.76
N LEU A 341 -5.35 11.67 -23.32
CA LEU A 341 -6.24 10.77 -22.58
C LEU A 341 -6.55 9.47 -23.34
N MET A 342 -6.81 9.57 -24.64
CA MET A 342 -7.13 8.41 -25.47
C MET A 342 -5.96 7.44 -25.61
N ASP A 343 -4.72 7.95 -25.53
CA ASP A 343 -3.51 7.15 -25.61
C ASP A 343 -3.22 6.45 -24.27
N ILE A 344 -3.57 7.09 -23.15
CA ILE A 344 -3.52 6.49 -21.81
C ILE A 344 -4.57 5.37 -21.69
N MET A 345 -5.77 5.59 -22.21
CA MET A 345 -6.87 4.59 -22.16
C MET A 345 -6.55 3.30 -22.94
N ARG A 346 -5.59 3.30 -23.86
CA ARG A 346 -5.14 2.06 -24.53
C ARG A 346 -4.58 1.02 -23.54
N ALA A 347 -4.06 1.48 -22.39
CA ALA A 347 -3.58 0.60 -21.32
C ALA A 347 -4.71 -0.20 -20.63
N LEU A 348 -6.00 0.13 -20.87
CA LEU A 348 -7.13 -0.68 -20.38
C LEU A 348 -7.18 -2.08 -21.00
N SER A 349 -6.48 -2.32 -22.12
CA SER A 349 -6.33 -3.65 -22.69
C SER A 349 -5.36 -4.55 -21.89
N SER A 350 -4.75 -4.04 -20.83
CA SER A 350 -3.89 -4.84 -19.95
C SER A 350 -4.72 -5.86 -19.14
N PRO A 351 -4.23 -7.08 -18.93
CA PRO A 351 -4.94 -8.11 -18.16
C PRO A 351 -4.90 -7.88 -16.63
N ASN A 352 -4.18 -6.85 -16.16
CA ASN A 352 -3.99 -6.60 -14.74
C ASN A 352 -5.06 -5.60 -14.22
N PRO A 353 -5.92 -5.99 -13.25
CA PRO A 353 -6.94 -5.12 -12.70
C PRO A 353 -6.38 -3.84 -12.07
N ASP A 354 -5.19 -3.88 -11.45
CA ASP A 354 -4.62 -2.72 -10.75
C ASP A 354 -4.24 -1.60 -11.74
N ILE A 355 -3.76 -1.98 -12.92
CA ILE A 355 -3.42 -1.05 -14.00
C ILE A 355 -4.70 -0.43 -14.55
N CYS A 356 -5.73 -1.24 -14.79
CA CYS A 356 -7.04 -0.76 -15.23
C CYS A 356 -7.65 0.21 -14.21
N GLN A 357 -7.56 -0.10 -12.91
CA GLN A 357 -8.03 0.78 -11.84
C GLN A 357 -7.35 2.15 -11.91
N LYS A 358 -6.02 2.21 -11.92
CA LYS A 358 -5.27 3.48 -11.99
C LYS A 358 -5.56 4.25 -13.28
N VAL A 359 -5.67 3.58 -14.42
CA VAL A 359 -6.03 4.20 -15.70
C VAL A 359 -7.45 4.81 -15.62
N LEU A 360 -8.41 4.10 -15.04
CA LEU A 360 -9.77 4.60 -14.84
C LEU A 360 -9.78 5.79 -13.89
N GLU A 361 -9.03 5.77 -12.78
CA GLU A 361 -8.91 6.91 -11.86
C GLU A 361 -8.41 8.18 -12.57
N ILE A 362 -7.33 8.07 -13.35
CA ILE A 362 -6.80 9.18 -14.17
C ILE A 362 -7.84 9.63 -15.19
N THR A 363 -8.51 8.68 -15.83
CA THR A 363 -9.53 8.97 -16.86
C THR A 363 -10.68 9.77 -16.26
N MET A 364 -11.26 9.30 -15.16
CA MET A 364 -12.44 9.90 -14.50
C MET A 364 -12.19 11.31 -13.98
N GLU A 365 -10.94 11.65 -13.63
CA GLU A 365 -10.53 13.01 -13.26
C GLU A 365 -10.28 13.91 -14.50
N SER A 366 -9.97 13.34 -15.67
CA SER A 366 -9.70 14.06 -16.93
C SER A 366 -10.93 14.19 -17.87
N VAL A 367 -12.07 13.58 -17.54
CA VAL A 367 -13.28 13.64 -18.38
C VAL A 367 -13.89 15.06 -18.37
N THR A 368 -14.18 15.58 -19.57
CA THR A 368 -14.84 16.86 -19.81
C THR A 368 -15.93 16.68 -20.85
N ALA A 369 -16.92 17.59 -20.90
CA ALA A 369 -18.04 17.52 -21.85
C ALA A 369 -17.62 17.35 -23.34
N ARG A 370 -16.39 17.73 -23.71
CA ARG A 370 -15.85 17.59 -25.07
C ARG A 370 -15.31 16.20 -25.39
N ASN A 371 -14.75 15.48 -24.42
CA ASN A 371 -14.10 14.18 -24.63
C ASN A 371 -14.95 12.97 -24.18
N VAL A 372 -16.05 13.19 -23.44
CA VAL A 372 -16.87 12.10 -22.88
C VAL A 372 -17.30 11.09 -23.94
N SER A 373 -17.69 11.55 -25.13
CA SER A 373 -18.17 10.67 -26.20
C SER A 373 -17.10 9.67 -26.63
N SER A 374 -15.85 10.10 -26.82
CA SER A 374 -14.75 9.21 -27.21
C SER A 374 -14.31 8.28 -26.07
N VAL A 375 -14.31 8.79 -24.83
CA VAL A 375 -14.01 8.00 -23.63
C VAL A 375 -15.02 6.87 -23.47
N VAL A 376 -16.32 7.18 -23.49
CA VAL A 376 -17.38 6.18 -23.31
C VAL A 376 -17.41 5.18 -24.47
N THR A 377 -17.17 5.59 -25.71
CA THR A 377 -17.05 4.63 -26.82
C THR A 377 -15.89 3.65 -26.61
N THR A 378 -14.79 4.08 -26.01
CA THR A 378 -13.66 3.20 -25.68
C THR A 378 -14.00 2.27 -24.53
N LEU A 379 -14.65 2.78 -23.47
CA LEU A 379 -15.12 1.95 -22.34
C LEU A 379 -16.14 0.89 -22.81
N LYS A 380 -17.05 1.24 -23.72
CA LYS A 380 -18.01 0.29 -24.31
C LYS A 380 -17.31 -0.84 -25.07
N ARG A 381 -16.30 -0.50 -25.87
CA ARG A 381 -15.52 -1.50 -26.63
C ARG A 381 -14.81 -2.48 -25.69
N GLU A 382 -14.20 -1.96 -24.63
CA GLU A 382 -13.46 -2.80 -23.68
C GLU A 382 -14.41 -3.64 -22.81
N LEU A 383 -15.58 -3.10 -22.46
CA LEU A 383 -16.65 -3.84 -21.80
C LEU A 383 -17.16 -4.99 -22.67
N GLN A 384 -17.39 -4.76 -23.98
CA GLN A 384 -17.81 -5.81 -24.91
C GLN A 384 -16.78 -6.93 -25.03
N LYS A 385 -15.47 -6.60 -25.10
CA LYS A 385 -14.42 -7.61 -25.07
C LYS A 385 -14.40 -8.40 -23.76
N SER A 386 -14.57 -7.72 -22.63
CA SER A 386 -14.61 -8.37 -21.32
C SER A 386 -15.79 -9.34 -21.19
N LEU A 387 -16.89 -9.15 -21.94
CA LEU A 387 -18.02 -10.09 -21.97
C LEU A 387 -17.70 -11.39 -22.71
N GLU A 388 -16.74 -11.39 -23.65
CA GLU A 388 -16.33 -12.59 -24.38
C GLU A 388 -15.36 -13.46 -23.55
N GLU A 389 -14.64 -12.87 -22.57
CA GLU A 389 -13.65 -13.54 -21.74
C GLU A 389 -14.15 -13.83 -20.31
N ASP A 390 -14.47 -15.09 -20.03
CA ASP A 390 -14.92 -15.60 -18.71
C ASP A 390 -13.75 -15.94 -17.77
N SER A 391 -12.91 -14.95 -17.44
CA SER A 391 -11.88 -15.07 -16.39
C SER A 391 -12.32 -14.32 -15.12
N GLU A 392 -11.98 -14.83 -13.92
CA GLU A 392 -12.23 -14.12 -12.65
C GLU A 392 -11.59 -12.72 -12.62
N LYS A 393 -10.43 -12.54 -13.25
CA LYS A 393 -9.77 -11.22 -13.39
C LYS A 393 -10.54 -10.30 -14.34
N SER A 394 -11.14 -10.86 -15.39
CA SER A 394 -12.03 -10.13 -16.31
C SER A 394 -13.30 -9.67 -15.60
N LEU A 395 -13.84 -10.45 -14.65
CA LEU A 395 -15.02 -10.04 -13.85
C LEU A 395 -14.74 -8.79 -12.99
N ALA A 396 -13.56 -8.70 -12.37
CA ALA A 396 -13.17 -7.51 -11.61
C ALA A 396 -13.06 -6.28 -12.51
N VAL A 397 -12.42 -6.43 -13.68
CA VAL A 397 -12.32 -5.35 -14.69
C VAL A 397 -13.70 -4.95 -15.21
N ARG A 398 -14.60 -5.91 -15.44
CA ARG A 398 -15.98 -5.65 -15.86
C ARG A 398 -16.73 -4.77 -14.88
N HIS A 399 -16.64 -5.06 -13.57
CA HIS A 399 -17.24 -4.22 -12.53
C HIS A 399 -16.68 -2.80 -12.56
N MET A 400 -15.36 -2.65 -12.63
CA MET A 400 -14.72 -1.33 -12.69
C MET A 400 -15.13 -0.52 -13.94
N LEU A 401 -15.25 -1.18 -15.10
CA LEU A 401 -15.72 -0.55 -16.34
C LEU A 401 -17.18 -0.09 -16.24
N VAL A 402 -18.06 -0.91 -15.67
CA VAL A 402 -19.47 -0.56 -15.46
C VAL A 402 -19.59 0.63 -14.50
N ASP A 403 -18.83 0.63 -13.39
CA ASP A 403 -18.81 1.74 -12.43
C ASP A 403 -18.31 3.04 -13.09
N ALA A 404 -17.24 2.97 -13.90
CA ALA A 404 -16.73 4.14 -14.63
C ALA A 404 -17.74 4.67 -15.67
N ILE A 405 -18.45 3.77 -16.37
CA ILE A 405 -19.51 4.13 -17.32
C ILE A 405 -20.69 4.79 -16.58
N HIS A 406 -21.10 4.25 -15.43
CA HIS A 406 -22.15 4.83 -14.59
C HIS A 406 -21.80 6.24 -14.13
N ASP A 407 -20.58 6.43 -13.60
CA ASP A 407 -20.12 7.74 -13.16
C ASP A 407 -20.03 8.75 -14.31
N CYS A 408 -19.60 8.31 -15.49
CA CYS A 408 -19.60 9.16 -16.70
C CYS A 408 -21.02 9.60 -17.09
N ALA A 409 -21.98 8.67 -17.08
CA ALA A 409 -23.36 8.96 -17.45
C ALA A 409 -24.09 9.82 -16.40
N LYS A 410 -23.79 9.64 -15.12
CA LYS A 410 -24.28 10.49 -14.02
C LYS A 410 -23.75 11.92 -14.13
N LYS A 411 -22.45 12.08 -14.42
CA LYS A 411 -21.83 13.41 -14.61
C LYS A 411 -22.27 14.09 -15.91
N PHE A 412 -22.51 13.31 -16.97
CA PHE A 412 -22.80 13.82 -18.31
C PHE A 412 -24.04 13.13 -18.93
N PRO A 413 -25.23 13.69 -18.70
CA PRO A 413 -26.50 13.09 -19.14
C PRO A 413 -26.62 12.87 -20.66
N VAL A 414 -25.91 13.66 -21.46
CA VAL A 414 -25.91 13.58 -22.94
C VAL A 414 -25.47 12.19 -23.42
N VAL A 415 -24.64 11.49 -22.65
CA VAL A 415 -24.10 10.18 -23.04
C VAL A 415 -24.95 9.01 -22.52
N ALA A 416 -25.84 9.27 -21.56
CA ALA A 416 -26.68 8.26 -20.92
C ALA A 416 -27.52 7.46 -21.93
N GLU A 417 -28.14 8.12 -22.91
CA GLU A 417 -28.96 7.47 -23.94
C GLU A 417 -28.16 6.39 -24.71
N SER A 418 -26.92 6.69 -25.05
CA SER A 418 -26.06 5.77 -25.80
C SER A 418 -25.61 4.56 -24.97
N VAL A 419 -25.50 4.73 -23.66
CA VAL A 419 -24.93 3.76 -22.71
C VAL A 419 -25.98 2.76 -22.24
N VAL A 420 -27.20 3.24 -22.03
CA VAL A 420 -28.34 2.49 -21.54
C VAL A 420 -28.57 1.19 -22.29
N GLY A 421 -28.47 1.19 -23.63
CA GLY A 421 -28.73 -0.02 -24.43
C GLY A 421 -27.82 -1.19 -24.05
N ILE A 422 -26.52 -0.93 -23.94
CA ILE A 422 -25.51 -1.94 -23.57
C ILE A 422 -25.67 -2.35 -22.12
N LEU A 423 -25.99 -1.42 -21.22
CA LEU A 423 -26.20 -1.76 -19.82
C LEU A 423 -27.43 -2.66 -19.63
N MET A 424 -28.51 -2.46 -20.38
CA MET A 424 -29.69 -3.33 -20.29
C MET A 424 -29.38 -4.78 -20.69
N GLU A 425 -28.49 -5.00 -21.66
CA GLU A 425 -28.01 -6.35 -22.00
C GLU A 425 -27.27 -7.04 -20.83
N LEU A 426 -26.68 -6.25 -19.92
CA LEU A 426 -25.97 -6.76 -18.73
C LEU A 426 -26.89 -7.15 -17.56
N LEU A 427 -28.20 -6.87 -17.64
CA LEU A 427 -29.16 -7.24 -16.57
C LEU A 427 -29.29 -8.76 -16.38
N SER A 428 -28.95 -9.54 -17.40
CA SER A 428 -28.96 -11.01 -17.37
C SER A 428 -27.61 -11.64 -16.97
N SER A 429 -26.59 -10.82 -16.71
CA SER A 429 -25.23 -11.25 -16.36
C SER A 429 -25.10 -11.62 -14.87
N SER A 430 -23.90 -11.53 -14.30
CA SER A 430 -23.64 -11.86 -12.89
C SER A 430 -24.51 -11.03 -11.93
N GLU A 431 -24.81 -11.60 -10.76
CA GLU A 431 -25.70 -10.99 -9.75
C GLU A 431 -25.24 -9.59 -9.30
N ARG A 432 -23.92 -9.38 -9.16
CA ARG A 432 -23.39 -8.09 -8.70
C ARG A 432 -23.46 -7.01 -9.78
N THR A 433 -23.09 -7.36 -11.02
CA THR A 433 -23.12 -6.43 -12.15
C THR A 433 -24.56 -6.00 -12.47
N SER A 434 -25.48 -6.97 -12.49
CA SER A 434 -26.89 -6.73 -12.78
C SER A 434 -27.57 -5.83 -11.73
N LEU A 435 -27.24 -5.98 -10.44
CA LEU A 435 -27.74 -5.10 -9.39
C LEU A 435 -27.25 -3.66 -9.54
N GLN A 436 -25.96 -3.45 -9.80
CA GLN A 436 -25.40 -2.11 -10.03
C GLN A 436 -26.09 -1.41 -11.20
N VAL A 437 -26.28 -2.13 -12.32
CA VAL A 437 -26.99 -1.63 -13.50
C VAL A 437 -28.43 -1.26 -13.15
N ALA A 438 -29.14 -2.11 -12.41
CA ALA A 438 -30.52 -1.85 -12.02
C ALA A 438 -30.64 -0.59 -11.13
N MET A 439 -29.73 -0.43 -10.17
CA MET A 439 -29.65 0.76 -9.32
C MET A 439 -29.35 2.03 -10.13
N PHE A 440 -28.50 1.93 -11.15
CA PHE A 440 -28.20 3.04 -12.05
C PHE A 440 -29.40 3.43 -12.92
N VAL A 441 -30.10 2.46 -13.51
CA VAL A 441 -31.35 2.69 -14.25
C VAL A 441 -32.37 3.39 -13.35
N ARG A 442 -32.48 2.96 -12.08
CA ARG A 442 -33.32 3.61 -11.07
C ARG A 442 -32.98 5.09 -10.86
N ALA A 443 -31.69 5.42 -10.78
CA ALA A 443 -31.22 6.79 -10.61
C ALA A 443 -31.50 7.66 -11.85
N ILE A 444 -31.18 7.16 -13.05
CA ILE A 444 -31.41 7.90 -14.31
C ILE A 444 -32.88 8.19 -14.55
N ILE A 445 -33.77 7.22 -14.32
CA ILE A 445 -35.21 7.41 -14.54
C ILE A 445 -35.74 8.54 -13.66
N GLN A 446 -35.19 8.71 -12.46
CA GLN A 446 -35.58 9.78 -11.55
C GLN A 446 -34.98 11.13 -11.95
N GLU A 447 -33.69 11.20 -12.25
CA GLU A 447 -32.97 12.45 -12.57
C GLU A 447 -33.25 12.97 -13.99
N HIS A 448 -33.55 12.08 -14.93
CA HIS A 448 -33.75 12.40 -16.35
C HIS A 448 -35.11 11.93 -16.88
N PRO A 449 -36.18 12.72 -16.64
CA PRO A 449 -37.50 12.46 -17.21
C PRO A 449 -37.58 12.19 -18.73
N PRO A 450 -36.81 12.85 -19.62
CA PRO A 450 -36.96 12.63 -21.07
C PRO A 450 -36.53 11.24 -21.55
N LEU A 451 -35.75 10.49 -20.77
CA LEU A 451 -35.29 9.14 -21.14
C LEU A 451 -36.28 8.03 -20.74
N ARG A 452 -37.29 8.33 -19.91
CA ARG A 452 -38.33 7.39 -19.46
C ARG A 452 -39.04 6.64 -20.59
N PRO A 453 -39.56 7.28 -21.65
CA PRO A 453 -40.28 6.58 -22.71
C PRO A 453 -39.40 5.60 -23.49
N THR A 454 -38.08 5.76 -23.47
CA THR A 454 -37.14 4.82 -24.11
C THR A 454 -36.71 3.70 -23.16
N LEU A 455 -36.65 3.98 -21.87
CA LEU A 455 -36.14 3.04 -20.85
C LEU A 455 -37.19 2.04 -20.38
N LEU A 456 -38.42 2.50 -20.15
CA LEU A 456 -39.49 1.66 -19.59
C LEU A 456 -39.86 0.49 -20.51
N PRO A 457 -40.04 0.66 -21.83
CA PRO A 457 -40.33 -0.46 -22.72
C PRO A 457 -39.18 -1.48 -22.79
N LYS A 458 -37.93 -1.00 -22.86
CA LYS A 458 -36.75 -1.89 -22.87
C LYS A 458 -36.61 -2.69 -21.57
N LEU A 459 -36.92 -2.09 -20.43
CA LEU A 459 -36.93 -2.78 -19.14
C LEU A 459 -38.05 -3.82 -19.07
N LEU A 460 -39.21 -3.52 -19.67
CA LEU A 460 -40.33 -4.46 -19.79
C LEU A 460 -39.96 -5.68 -20.64
N ASP A 461 -39.33 -5.47 -21.80
CA ASP A 461 -38.83 -6.55 -22.67
C ASP A 461 -37.80 -7.43 -21.95
N SER A 462 -36.93 -6.82 -21.12
CA SER A 462 -35.86 -7.51 -20.41
C SER A 462 -36.35 -8.26 -19.16
N LEU A 463 -37.62 -8.11 -18.76
CA LEU A 463 -38.15 -8.65 -17.50
C LEU A 463 -38.06 -10.19 -17.44
N GLY A 464 -38.29 -10.87 -18.56
CA GLY A 464 -38.19 -12.33 -18.68
C GLY A 464 -36.76 -12.86 -18.61
N ASP A 465 -35.76 -12.01 -18.83
CA ASP A 465 -34.34 -12.38 -18.82
C ASP A 465 -33.69 -12.26 -17.44
N ILE A 466 -34.30 -11.51 -16.51
CA ILE A 466 -33.77 -11.29 -15.16
C ILE A 466 -33.83 -12.57 -14.32
N SER A 467 -32.67 -13.02 -13.85
CA SER A 467 -32.55 -14.21 -12.98
C SER A 467 -32.35 -13.86 -11.49
N SER A 468 -31.93 -12.63 -11.17
CA SER A 468 -31.53 -12.22 -9.81
C SER A 468 -32.69 -11.57 -9.02
N PRO A 469 -33.02 -12.01 -7.79
CA PRO A 469 -34.14 -11.46 -7.00
C PRO A 469 -34.03 -9.97 -6.64
N PRO A 470 -32.87 -9.46 -6.19
CA PRO A 470 -32.70 -8.03 -5.95
C PRO A 470 -32.93 -7.16 -7.19
N VAL A 471 -32.46 -7.62 -8.36
CA VAL A 471 -32.63 -6.93 -9.65
C VAL A 471 -34.10 -6.89 -10.05
N MET A 472 -34.80 -8.01 -9.88
CA MET A 472 -36.24 -8.12 -10.13
C MET A 472 -37.04 -7.15 -9.25
N CYS A 473 -36.69 -7.03 -7.97
CA CYS A 473 -37.32 -6.07 -7.05
C CYS A 473 -37.16 -4.63 -7.56
N VAL A 474 -35.96 -4.26 -7.99
CA VAL A 474 -35.68 -2.92 -8.53
C VAL A 474 -36.46 -2.68 -9.84
N ALA A 475 -36.48 -3.65 -10.75
CA ALA A 475 -37.21 -3.56 -12.01
C ALA A 475 -38.73 -3.40 -11.78
N LEU A 476 -39.33 -4.25 -10.94
CA LEU A 476 -40.75 -4.17 -10.58
C LEU A 476 -41.09 -2.84 -9.90
N TRP A 477 -40.21 -2.34 -9.02
CA TRP A 477 -40.38 -1.05 -8.39
C TRP A 477 -40.37 0.11 -9.41
N ILE A 478 -39.41 0.10 -10.35
CA ILE A 478 -39.32 1.12 -11.42
C ILE A 478 -40.60 1.12 -12.26
N LEU A 479 -41.04 -0.05 -12.72
CA LEU A 479 -42.26 -0.20 -13.52
C LEU A 479 -43.50 0.24 -12.74
N GLY A 480 -43.61 -0.10 -11.45
CA GLY A 480 -44.73 0.32 -10.62
C GLY A 480 -44.80 1.84 -10.38
N GLU A 481 -43.66 2.53 -10.32
CA GLU A 481 -43.56 3.93 -9.90
C GLU A 481 -43.60 4.94 -11.08
N TYR A 482 -42.99 4.59 -12.21
CA TYR A 482 -42.73 5.52 -13.33
C TYR A 482 -43.53 5.25 -14.61
N THR A 483 -44.28 4.16 -14.68
CA THR A 483 -45.15 3.87 -15.83
C THR A 483 -46.20 4.97 -16.00
N THR A 484 -46.48 5.34 -17.25
CA THR A 484 -47.50 6.32 -17.61
C THR A 484 -48.88 5.64 -17.65
N PRO A 485 -49.99 6.38 -17.49
CA PRO A 485 -51.33 5.77 -17.56
C PRO A 485 -51.65 5.14 -18.92
N GLU A 486 -50.95 5.54 -19.99
CA GLU A 486 -51.11 4.99 -21.35
C GLU A 486 -50.45 3.61 -21.46
N ASP A 487 -49.25 3.44 -20.89
CA ASP A 487 -48.46 2.19 -20.93
C ASP A 487 -48.78 1.22 -19.78
N ALA A 488 -49.57 1.67 -18.80
CA ALA A 488 -49.91 0.91 -17.59
C ALA A 488 -50.63 -0.40 -17.90
N GLN A 489 -51.41 -0.45 -18.97
CA GLN A 489 -52.12 -1.66 -19.40
C GLN A 489 -51.15 -2.74 -19.91
N GLU A 490 -50.25 -2.38 -20.83
CA GLU A 490 -49.27 -3.30 -21.41
C GLU A 490 -48.31 -3.82 -20.34
N THR A 491 -47.84 -2.92 -19.47
CA THR A 491 -46.98 -3.26 -18.33
C THR A 491 -47.66 -4.24 -17.37
N PHE A 492 -48.95 -4.03 -17.07
CA PHE A 492 -49.71 -4.92 -16.20
C PHE A 492 -49.88 -6.32 -16.81
N ASP A 493 -50.22 -6.40 -18.08
CA ASP A 493 -50.48 -7.67 -18.75
C ASP A 493 -49.19 -8.51 -18.89
N GLU A 494 -48.04 -7.88 -19.16
CA GLU A 494 -46.75 -8.58 -19.23
C GLU A 494 -46.25 -9.04 -17.85
N ILE A 495 -46.38 -8.24 -16.79
CA ILE A 495 -46.05 -8.68 -15.42
C ILE A 495 -46.93 -9.88 -15.02
N VAL A 496 -48.23 -9.84 -15.32
CA VAL A 496 -49.15 -10.95 -15.00
C VAL A 496 -48.83 -12.21 -15.80
N LYS A 497 -48.37 -12.07 -17.05
CA LYS A 497 -47.88 -13.18 -17.88
C LYS A 497 -46.64 -13.84 -17.27
N GLU A 498 -45.68 -13.05 -16.76
CA GLU A 498 -44.49 -13.54 -16.07
C GLU A 498 -44.79 -14.17 -14.70
N VAL A 499 -45.86 -13.76 -14.02
CA VAL A 499 -46.34 -14.42 -12.80
C VAL A 499 -47.02 -15.77 -13.11
N GLY A 500 -47.68 -15.86 -14.27
CA GLY A 500 -48.39 -17.05 -14.74
C GLY A 500 -49.77 -17.24 -14.08
N SER A 501 -50.39 -18.41 -14.30
CA SER A 501 -51.73 -18.70 -13.77
C SER A 501 -51.73 -18.90 -12.25
N THR A 502 -52.59 -18.14 -11.59
CA THR A 502 -53.01 -18.32 -10.19
C THR A 502 -54.02 -19.46 -10.08
N PRO A 503 -54.00 -20.32 -9.04
CA PRO A 503 -53.26 -20.22 -7.78
C PRO A 503 -51.80 -20.72 -7.86
N PHE A 504 -50.94 -20.18 -7.01
CA PHE A 504 -49.57 -20.69 -6.79
C PHE A 504 -49.63 -22.02 -6.04
N VAL A 505 -49.96 -23.10 -6.75
CA VAL A 505 -49.85 -24.45 -6.21
C VAL A 505 -48.37 -24.82 -6.23
N VAL A 506 -47.78 -25.07 -5.05
CA VAL A 506 -46.55 -25.87 -4.95
C VAL A 506 -46.97 -27.26 -5.40
N SER A 507 -46.67 -27.62 -6.64
CA SER A 507 -46.83 -28.99 -7.06
C SER A 507 -45.79 -29.80 -6.28
N ASP A 508 -46.22 -30.41 -5.17
CA ASP A 508 -45.59 -31.63 -4.69
C ASP A 508 -45.45 -32.53 -5.91
N GLU A 509 -44.22 -32.94 -6.20
CA GLU A 509 -43.94 -33.88 -7.26
C GLU A 509 -44.95 -35.02 -7.15
N LYS A 510 -45.83 -35.13 -8.15
CA LYS A 510 -46.39 -36.42 -8.46
C LYS A 510 -45.18 -37.28 -8.75
N LYS A 511 -44.84 -38.15 -7.80
CA LYS A 511 -44.08 -39.37 -8.06
C LYS A 511 -44.85 -40.13 -9.13
N GLU A 512 -44.62 -39.78 -10.38
CA GLU A 512 -44.81 -40.70 -11.48
C GLU A 512 -43.73 -41.76 -11.30
N GLU A 513 -44.15 -42.91 -10.80
CA GLU A 513 -43.39 -44.15 -10.86
C GLU A 513 -43.01 -44.40 -12.32
N GLY A 514 -41.75 -44.16 -12.67
CA GLY A 514 -41.26 -44.43 -14.01
C GLY A 514 -39.80 -44.02 -14.24
N ALA A 515 -38.93 -45.03 -14.23
CA ALA A 515 -37.53 -45.06 -14.67
C ALA A 515 -36.46 -44.68 -13.63
N ASP A 516 -36.07 -45.71 -12.88
CA ASP A 516 -34.77 -45.83 -12.22
C ASP A 516 -33.65 -45.71 -13.28
N VAL A 517 -32.90 -44.60 -13.27
CA VAL A 517 -31.66 -44.46 -14.04
C VAL A 517 -30.52 -44.18 -13.06
N ASP A 518 -29.73 -45.22 -12.82
CA ASP A 518 -28.48 -45.27 -12.07
C ASP A 518 -27.61 -43.99 -12.28
N ALA A 519 -27.66 -43.05 -11.33
CA ALA A 519 -26.73 -41.94 -11.26
C ALA A 519 -25.47 -42.36 -10.48
N ARG A 520 -24.56 -43.11 -11.12
CA ARG A 520 -23.21 -43.33 -10.59
C ARG A 520 -22.28 -42.20 -11.05
N PRO A 521 -21.42 -41.64 -10.17
CA PRO A 521 -20.44 -40.63 -10.56
C PRO A 521 -19.45 -41.23 -11.58
N LYS A 522 -19.34 -40.59 -12.74
CA LYS A 522 -18.40 -41.01 -13.80
C LYS A 522 -17.01 -40.49 -13.46
N ILE A 523 -16.10 -41.39 -13.07
CA ILE A 523 -14.70 -41.08 -12.83
C ILE A 523 -14.03 -40.81 -14.19
N VAL A 524 -13.60 -39.57 -14.41
CA VAL A 524 -12.78 -39.22 -15.58
C VAL A 524 -11.34 -39.07 -15.08
N THR A 525 -10.46 -39.96 -15.53
CA THR A 525 -9.01 -39.87 -15.36
C THR A 525 -8.44 -39.03 -16.49
N LYS A 526 -7.78 -37.91 -16.16
CA LYS A 526 -7.05 -37.09 -17.12
C LYS A 526 -5.56 -37.15 -16.80
N ASN A 527 -4.73 -37.45 -17.80
CA ASN A 527 -3.27 -37.42 -17.64
C ASN A 527 -2.82 -35.96 -17.81
N VAL A 528 -2.21 -35.40 -16.76
CA VAL A 528 -1.64 -34.05 -16.74
C VAL A 528 -0.13 -34.18 -16.63
N VAL A 529 0.60 -33.46 -17.50
CA VAL A 529 2.05 -33.38 -17.42
C VAL A 529 2.42 -32.26 -16.45
N LEU A 530 3.16 -32.61 -15.40
CA LEU A 530 3.65 -31.64 -14.42
C LEU A 530 4.78 -30.79 -15.03
N ALA A 531 5.11 -29.67 -14.39
CA ALA A 531 6.15 -28.76 -14.87
C ALA A 531 7.55 -29.42 -14.96
N ASP A 532 7.75 -30.59 -14.35
CA ASP A 532 8.98 -31.40 -14.44
C ASP A 532 8.98 -32.42 -15.59
N GLY A 533 7.90 -32.49 -16.39
CA GLY A 533 7.77 -33.40 -17.53
C GLY A 533 7.28 -34.82 -17.17
N THR A 534 6.97 -35.12 -15.91
CA THR A 534 6.34 -36.40 -15.55
C THR A 534 4.82 -36.37 -15.72
N TYR A 535 4.27 -37.51 -16.14
CA TYR A 535 2.84 -37.70 -16.35
C TYR A 535 2.17 -38.11 -15.03
N ALA A 536 1.26 -37.29 -14.52
CA ALA A 536 0.42 -37.58 -13.35
C ALA A 536 -1.05 -37.76 -13.76
N THR A 537 -1.76 -38.67 -13.12
CA THR A 537 -3.19 -38.92 -13.34
C THR A 537 -4.03 -38.15 -12.33
N GLN A 538 -4.83 -37.18 -12.78
CA GLN A 538 -5.81 -36.49 -11.95
C GLN A 538 -7.19 -37.15 -12.13
N THR A 539 -7.74 -37.71 -11.06
CA THR A 539 -9.13 -38.20 -10.99
C THR A 539 -10.03 -37.09 -10.45
N SER A 540 -10.88 -36.51 -11.29
CA SER A 540 -11.88 -35.52 -10.87
C SER A 540 -13.26 -36.17 -10.75
N TYR A 541 -13.94 -35.92 -9.62
CA TYR A 541 -15.36 -36.24 -9.46
C TYR A 541 -16.19 -35.14 -10.13
N THR A 542 -16.51 -35.31 -11.41
CA THR A 542 -17.52 -34.48 -12.06
C THR A 542 -18.90 -34.97 -11.63
N GLN A 543 -19.57 -34.24 -10.75
CA GLN A 543 -21.02 -34.29 -10.68
C GLN A 543 -21.53 -33.86 -12.05
N THR A 544 -22.23 -34.75 -12.75
CA THR A 544 -23.00 -34.33 -13.93
C THR A 544 -24.00 -33.29 -13.45
N LYS A 545 -23.87 -32.04 -13.90
CA LYS A 545 -24.97 -31.06 -13.81
C LYS A 545 -26.24 -31.79 -14.24
N PRO A 546 -27.34 -31.75 -13.47
CA PRO A 546 -28.59 -32.30 -13.93
C PRO A 546 -28.89 -31.65 -15.28
N ALA A 547 -29.21 -32.47 -16.29
CA ALA A 547 -29.67 -31.95 -17.56
C ALA A 547 -30.83 -31.00 -17.27
N GLU A 548 -30.72 -29.75 -17.72
CA GLU A 548 -31.82 -28.80 -17.65
C GLU A 548 -33.00 -29.41 -18.42
N VAL A 549 -33.94 -29.99 -17.68
CA VAL A 549 -35.32 -30.09 -18.14
C VAL A 549 -35.69 -28.66 -18.49
N THR A 550 -35.98 -28.36 -19.75
CA THR A 550 -36.44 -27.04 -20.19
C THR A 550 -37.80 -26.78 -19.56
N ASP A 551 -37.79 -26.40 -18.29
CA ASP A 551 -38.96 -26.06 -17.51
C ASP A 551 -39.42 -24.68 -17.97
N LYS A 552 -40.51 -24.67 -18.75
CA LYS A 552 -41.12 -23.48 -19.37
C LYS A 552 -41.81 -22.56 -18.36
N THR A 553 -41.62 -22.79 -17.06
CA THR A 553 -42.14 -21.89 -16.03
C THR A 553 -41.38 -20.55 -16.08
N PRO A 554 -42.10 -19.39 -16.12
CA PRO A 554 -41.50 -18.07 -16.12
C PRO A 554 -40.54 -17.86 -14.93
N LYS A 555 -39.47 -17.07 -15.12
CA LYS A 555 -38.44 -16.87 -14.09
C LYS A 555 -38.99 -16.22 -12.82
N LEU A 556 -39.85 -15.20 -12.96
CA LEU A 556 -40.50 -14.54 -11.83
C LEU A 556 -41.33 -15.53 -10.99
N ARG A 557 -42.02 -16.47 -11.64
CA ARG A 557 -42.75 -17.55 -10.95
C ARG A 557 -41.80 -18.51 -10.24
N LYS A 558 -40.66 -18.89 -10.86
CA LYS A 558 -39.64 -19.72 -10.19
C LYS A 558 -39.10 -19.03 -8.93
N MET A 559 -38.85 -17.74 -8.98
CA MET A 559 -38.30 -16.98 -7.84
C MET A 559 -39.28 -16.91 -6.66
N ILE A 560 -40.55 -16.66 -6.93
CA ILE A 560 -41.59 -16.55 -5.89
C ILE A 560 -41.99 -17.92 -5.34
N VAL A 561 -42.16 -18.93 -6.22
CA VAL A 561 -42.76 -20.22 -5.84
C VAL A 561 -41.72 -21.28 -5.49
N MET A 562 -40.59 -21.34 -6.19
CA MET A 562 -39.57 -22.39 -5.99
C MET A 562 -38.45 -21.96 -5.03
N HIS A 563 -38.02 -20.70 -5.08
CA HIS A 563 -37.01 -20.15 -4.16
C HIS A 563 -37.61 -19.57 -2.88
N GLY A 564 -38.94 -19.32 -2.84
CA GLY A 564 -39.64 -18.83 -1.65
C GLY A 564 -39.25 -17.41 -1.24
N ASP A 565 -38.83 -16.56 -2.17
CA ASP A 565 -38.39 -15.20 -1.86
C ASP A 565 -39.60 -14.27 -1.60
N ILE A 566 -39.89 -14.07 -0.31
CA ILE A 566 -41.03 -13.27 0.18
C ILE A 566 -40.89 -11.79 -0.21
N PHE A 567 -39.66 -11.28 -0.33
CA PHE A 567 -39.41 -9.86 -0.62
C PHE A 567 -39.75 -9.49 -2.06
N VAL A 568 -39.46 -10.38 -3.02
CA VAL A 568 -39.90 -10.22 -4.41
C VAL A 568 -41.43 -10.22 -4.50
N ALA A 569 -42.09 -11.08 -3.72
CA ALA A 569 -43.55 -11.13 -3.69
C ALA A 569 -44.17 -9.84 -3.12
N GLU A 570 -43.58 -9.27 -2.07
CA GLU A 570 -44.01 -7.99 -1.50
C GLU A 570 -43.83 -6.83 -2.49
N THR A 571 -42.70 -6.77 -3.19
CA THR A 571 -42.45 -5.71 -4.18
C THR A 571 -43.39 -5.84 -5.38
N LEU A 572 -43.70 -7.06 -5.83
CA LEU A 572 -44.72 -7.34 -6.85
C LEU A 572 -46.12 -6.86 -6.39
N ALA A 573 -46.50 -7.17 -5.15
CA ALA A 573 -47.77 -6.73 -4.55
C ALA A 573 -47.91 -5.20 -4.58
N SER A 574 -46.85 -4.49 -4.19
CA SER A 574 -46.78 -3.03 -4.22
C SER A 574 -46.85 -2.47 -5.64
N ALA A 575 -46.08 -3.05 -6.58
CA ALA A 575 -46.02 -2.61 -7.98
C ALA A 575 -47.39 -2.75 -8.69
N LEU A 576 -48.05 -3.91 -8.55
CA LEU A 576 -49.37 -4.14 -9.15
C LEU A 576 -50.44 -3.21 -8.55
N THR A 577 -50.37 -2.96 -7.24
CA THR A 577 -51.28 -2.03 -6.56
C THR A 577 -51.12 -0.61 -7.11
N LYS A 578 -49.87 -0.15 -7.31
CA LYS A 578 -49.59 1.16 -7.92
C LYS A 578 -50.11 1.22 -9.35
N LEU A 579 -49.83 0.24 -10.19
CA LEU A 579 -50.32 0.22 -11.58
C LEU A 579 -51.85 0.32 -11.66
N VAL A 580 -52.59 -0.38 -10.81
CA VAL A 580 -54.06 -0.30 -10.76
C VAL A 580 -54.56 1.09 -10.30
N LEU A 581 -53.81 1.77 -9.43
CA LEU A 581 -54.14 3.11 -8.94
C LEU A 581 -53.85 4.23 -9.95
N GLN A 582 -53.00 3.99 -10.95
CA GLN A 582 -52.70 4.95 -12.03
C GLN A 582 -53.87 5.15 -13.00
N PHE A 583 -54.76 4.17 -13.14
CA PHE A 583 -55.93 4.31 -14.00
C PHE A 583 -56.91 5.36 -13.45
N PRO A 584 -57.42 6.28 -14.30
CA PRO A 584 -58.34 7.34 -13.89
C PRO A 584 -59.71 6.81 -13.45
N THR A 585 -60.12 5.63 -13.93
CA THR A 585 -61.34 4.92 -13.54
C THR A 585 -61.00 3.57 -12.89
N VAL A 586 -61.86 3.10 -11.98
CA VAL A 586 -61.65 1.81 -11.30
C VAL A 586 -61.90 0.66 -12.27
N ASP A 587 -60.83 0.06 -12.77
CA ASP A 587 -60.89 -1.10 -13.65
C ASP A 587 -61.14 -2.39 -12.84
N LYS A 588 -62.41 -2.81 -12.77
CA LYS A 588 -62.87 -3.97 -12.00
C LYS A 588 -62.15 -5.29 -12.34
N PRO A 589 -61.98 -5.71 -13.61
CA PRO A 589 -61.30 -6.97 -13.95
C PRO A 589 -59.83 -7.01 -13.49
N ARG A 590 -59.08 -5.92 -13.65
CA ARG A 590 -57.68 -5.85 -13.22
C ARG A 590 -57.55 -5.80 -11.70
N THR A 591 -58.41 -5.02 -11.04
CA THR A 591 -58.49 -4.99 -9.56
C THR A 591 -58.75 -6.38 -8.99
N ALA A 592 -59.68 -7.14 -9.59
CA ALA A 592 -59.98 -8.51 -9.17
C ALA A 592 -58.78 -9.46 -9.37
N LYS A 593 -58.07 -9.35 -10.50
CA LYS A 593 -56.85 -10.14 -10.75
C LYS A 593 -55.74 -9.81 -9.76
N THR A 594 -55.49 -8.53 -9.47
CA THR A 594 -54.48 -8.10 -8.50
C THR A 594 -54.79 -8.60 -7.10
N VAL A 595 -56.04 -8.48 -6.64
CA VAL A 595 -56.46 -9.01 -5.32
C VAL A 595 -56.27 -10.51 -5.26
N LEU A 596 -56.52 -11.24 -6.35
CA LEU A 596 -56.32 -12.68 -6.40
C LEU A 596 -54.84 -13.07 -6.31
N ILE A 597 -53.93 -12.30 -6.95
CA ILE A 597 -52.48 -12.45 -6.81
C ILE A 597 -52.03 -12.16 -5.38
N LEU A 598 -52.51 -11.06 -4.77
CA LEU A 598 -52.21 -10.70 -3.37
C LEU A 598 -52.62 -11.80 -2.39
N CYS A 599 -53.83 -12.36 -2.54
CA CYS A 599 -54.29 -13.48 -1.73
C CYS A 599 -53.43 -14.74 -1.92
N ALA A 600 -52.95 -14.99 -3.14
CA ALA A 600 -52.06 -16.11 -3.42
C ALA A 600 -50.67 -15.91 -2.79
N ILE A 601 -50.14 -14.68 -2.77
CA ILE A 601 -48.89 -14.32 -2.06
C ILE A 601 -49.05 -14.51 -0.55
N CYS A 602 -50.16 -14.07 0.05
CA CYS A 602 -50.41 -14.30 1.48
C CYS A 602 -50.43 -15.79 1.84
N ARG A 603 -51.06 -16.64 1.00
CA ARG A 603 -51.05 -18.10 1.18
C ARG A 603 -49.65 -18.70 1.07
N LEU A 604 -48.80 -18.18 0.18
CA LEU A 604 -47.40 -18.59 0.10
C LEU A 604 -46.63 -18.17 1.36
N ALA A 605 -46.82 -16.96 1.86
CA ALA A 605 -46.24 -16.47 3.12
C ALA A 605 -46.66 -17.35 4.31
N ASP A 606 -47.92 -17.79 4.36
CA ASP A 606 -48.41 -18.74 5.36
C ASP A 606 -47.72 -20.11 5.25
N SER A 607 -47.56 -20.65 4.03
CA SER A 607 -46.90 -21.94 3.83
C SER A 607 -45.39 -21.92 4.14
N SER A 608 -44.72 -20.81 3.81
CA SER A 608 -43.27 -20.59 4.04
C SER A 608 -42.91 -20.28 5.49
N SER A 609 -43.90 -19.91 6.33
CA SER A 609 -43.73 -19.70 7.79
C SER A 609 -43.24 -20.93 8.58
N THR A 610 -43.18 -22.10 7.92
CA THR A 610 -42.64 -23.35 8.47
C THR A 610 -41.12 -23.47 8.41
N ALA A 611 -40.41 -22.60 7.67
CA ALA A 611 -38.95 -22.59 7.56
C ALA A 611 -38.33 -21.35 8.28
N SER A 612 -37.37 -21.57 9.19
CA SER A 612 -36.53 -20.56 9.88
C SER A 612 -37.24 -19.46 10.72
N MET A 613 -36.66 -19.08 11.86
CA MET A 613 -37.19 -18.03 12.74
C MET A 613 -37.09 -16.61 12.12
N SER A 614 -36.10 -16.36 11.26
CA SER A 614 -35.95 -15.05 10.59
C SER A 614 -37.02 -14.81 9.53
N GLN A 615 -37.39 -15.85 8.76
CA GLN A 615 -38.38 -15.75 7.69
C GLN A 615 -39.81 -15.57 8.20
N ARG A 616 -40.09 -15.92 9.46
CA ARG A 616 -41.41 -15.67 10.09
C ARG A 616 -41.70 -14.18 10.29
N SER A 617 -40.71 -13.38 10.69
CA SER A 617 -40.89 -11.94 10.86
C SER A 617 -41.18 -11.24 9.54
N SER A 618 -40.39 -11.54 8.50
CA SER A 618 -40.59 -11.01 7.15
C SER A 618 -41.90 -11.49 6.51
N ALA A 619 -42.34 -12.71 6.80
CA ALA A 619 -43.64 -13.21 6.33
C ALA A 619 -44.81 -12.43 6.95
N SER A 620 -44.74 -12.11 8.25
CA SER A 620 -45.74 -11.28 8.94
C SER A 620 -45.80 -9.87 8.35
N ASP A 621 -44.65 -9.22 8.15
CA ASP A 621 -44.58 -7.89 7.54
C ASP A 621 -45.14 -7.88 6.11
N CYS A 622 -44.81 -8.91 5.33
CA CYS A 622 -45.36 -9.07 3.98
C CYS A 622 -46.88 -9.23 3.99
N GLN A 623 -47.44 -9.98 4.95
CA GLN A 623 -48.89 -10.13 5.10
C GLN A 623 -49.58 -8.81 5.47
N ASP A 624 -48.99 -8.03 6.38
CA ASP A 624 -49.51 -6.72 6.77
C ASP A 624 -49.51 -5.75 5.57
N ARG A 625 -48.44 -5.77 4.77
CA ARG A 625 -48.33 -4.94 3.56
C ARG A 625 -49.26 -5.39 2.45
N CYS A 626 -49.40 -6.69 2.21
CA CYS A 626 -50.40 -7.22 1.26
C CYS A 626 -51.83 -6.87 1.71
N THR A 627 -52.11 -6.93 3.01
CA THR A 627 -53.39 -6.51 3.59
C THR A 627 -53.65 -5.03 3.38
N LEU A 628 -52.64 -4.18 3.57
CA LEU A 628 -52.71 -2.75 3.27
C LEU A 628 -53.01 -2.50 1.78
N CYS A 629 -52.31 -3.19 0.88
CA CYS A 629 -52.57 -3.13 -0.56
C CYS A 629 -54.01 -3.54 -0.92
N CYS A 630 -54.51 -4.63 -0.34
CA CYS A 630 -55.91 -5.05 -0.50
C CYS A 630 -56.90 -3.99 0.00
N ARG A 631 -56.65 -3.37 1.16
CA ARG A 631 -57.50 -2.29 1.68
C ARG A 631 -57.52 -1.07 0.76
N ILE A 632 -56.37 -0.68 0.21
CA ILE A 632 -56.27 0.43 -0.75
C ILE A 632 -57.08 0.16 -2.03
N LEU A 633 -57.11 -1.09 -2.50
CA LEU A 633 -57.85 -1.46 -3.71
C LEU A 633 -59.37 -1.57 -3.49
N LEU A 634 -59.80 -1.99 -2.30
CA LEU A 634 -61.20 -2.30 -2.00
C LEU A 634 -61.97 -1.16 -1.31
N ASP A 635 -61.32 -0.35 -0.47
CA ASP A 635 -61.95 0.74 0.28
C ASP A 635 -61.68 2.13 -0.34
N PRO A 636 -62.71 2.84 -0.84
CA PRO A 636 -62.56 4.18 -1.43
C PRO A 636 -61.96 5.22 -0.47
N LYS A 637 -62.27 5.15 0.83
CA LYS A 637 -61.80 6.14 1.81
C LYS A 637 -60.30 6.01 2.06
N THR A 638 -59.84 4.76 2.21
CA THR A 638 -58.42 4.43 2.37
C THR A 638 -57.64 4.74 1.09
N ARG A 639 -58.25 4.54 -0.09
CA ARG A 639 -57.67 4.90 -1.39
C ARG A 639 -57.37 6.40 -1.50
N ASP A 640 -58.32 7.26 -1.15
CA ASP A 640 -58.16 8.71 -1.29
C ASP A 640 -57.07 9.28 -0.36
N LEU A 641 -56.92 8.70 0.84
CA LEU A 641 -55.89 9.11 1.81
C LEU A 641 -54.48 8.66 1.40
N LEU A 642 -54.32 7.41 0.94
CA LEU A 642 -53.01 6.79 0.69
C LEU A 642 -52.50 6.97 -0.73
N LYS A 643 -53.37 7.26 -1.71
CA LYS A 643 -52.96 7.52 -3.11
C LYS A 643 -51.88 8.60 -3.26
N PRO A 644 -51.98 9.80 -2.64
CA PRO A 644 -50.93 10.82 -2.78
C PRO A 644 -49.60 10.38 -2.14
N ILE A 645 -49.66 9.72 -0.99
CA ILE A 645 -48.48 9.21 -0.27
C ILE A 645 -47.75 8.16 -1.12
N LEU A 646 -48.50 7.23 -1.72
CA LEU A 646 -47.93 6.12 -2.48
C LEU A 646 -47.34 6.54 -3.84
N MET A 647 -47.88 7.61 -4.46
CA MET A 647 -47.54 8.04 -5.82
C MET A 647 -46.57 9.22 -5.90
N GLU A 648 -46.58 10.11 -4.91
CA GLU A 648 -45.75 11.33 -4.91
C GLU A 648 -44.65 11.29 -3.85
N ASP A 649 -44.97 10.90 -2.62
CA ASP A 649 -44.00 11.01 -1.52
C ASP A 649 -42.85 10.01 -1.67
N GLY A 650 -43.10 8.82 -2.26
CA GLY A 650 -42.05 7.87 -2.62
C GLY A 650 -41.00 8.46 -3.58
N LYS A 651 -41.43 9.18 -4.61
CA LYS A 651 -40.55 9.88 -5.57
C LYS A 651 -39.78 11.02 -4.90
N LYS A 652 -40.45 11.80 -4.05
CA LYS A 652 -39.82 12.91 -3.31
C LYS A 652 -38.73 12.39 -2.37
N GLN A 653 -38.99 11.32 -1.64
CA GLN A 653 -38.00 10.71 -0.74
C GLN A 653 -36.79 10.16 -1.50
N LEU A 654 -37.00 9.47 -2.63
CA LEU A 654 -35.87 9.03 -3.47
C LEU A 654 -35.07 10.22 -4.00
N SER A 655 -35.73 11.31 -4.41
CA SER A 655 -35.02 12.51 -4.87
C SER A 655 -34.16 13.15 -3.77
N ASN A 656 -34.64 13.15 -2.52
CA ASN A 656 -33.90 13.66 -1.38
C ASN A 656 -32.71 12.74 -1.04
N TYR A 657 -32.92 11.42 -1.10
CA TYR A 657 -31.85 10.44 -0.92
C TYR A 657 -30.75 10.60 -1.97
N LEU A 658 -31.10 10.71 -3.26
CA LEU A 658 -30.11 10.89 -4.34
C LEU A 658 -29.33 12.20 -4.20
N LYS A 659 -29.99 13.29 -3.78
CA LYS A 659 -29.33 14.57 -3.48
C LYS A 659 -28.31 14.44 -2.35
N LYS A 660 -28.69 13.82 -1.23
CA LYS A 660 -27.79 13.57 -0.10
C LYS A 660 -26.60 12.70 -0.49
N VAL A 661 -26.83 11.60 -1.21
CA VAL A 661 -25.76 10.72 -1.70
C VAL A 661 -24.79 11.49 -2.62
N ALA A 662 -25.29 12.45 -3.41
CA ALA A 662 -24.43 13.30 -4.24
C ALA A 662 -23.62 14.34 -3.42
N GLU A 663 -24.10 14.73 -2.23
CA GLU A 663 -23.41 15.62 -1.29
C GLU A 663 -22.39 14.87 -0.42
N GLU A 664 -22.66 13.62 -0.06
CA GLU A 664 -21.82 12.77 0.80
C GLU A 664 -20.70 12.03 0.07
N GLN A 665 -20.85 11.77 -1.24
CA GLN A 665 -19.69 11.37 -2.03
C GLN A 665 -18.62 12.43 -1.82
N PRO A 666 -17.38 12.04 -1.47
CA PRO A 666 -16.31 13.00 -1.33
C PRO A 666 -16.09 13.59 -2.73
N GLN A 667 -16.78 14.70 -3.01
CA GLN A 667 -16.20 15.73 -3.83
C GLN A 667 -14.91 16.04 -3.10
N LYS A 668 -13.81 15.40 -3.53
CA LYS A 668 -12.45 15.91 -3.33
C LYS A 668 -12.63 17.39 -3.57
N LYS A 669 -12.62 18.20 -2.51
CA LYS A 669 -12.94 19.62 -2.58
C LYS A 669 -12.16 20.14 -3.77
N LYS A 670 -12.85 20.41 -4.88
CA LYS A 670 -12.35 21.31 -5.89
C LYS A 670 -12.25 22.60 -5.10
N LYS A 671 -11.05 22.92 -4.61
CA LYS A 671 -10.74 24.27 -4.20
C LYS A 671 -11.25 25.15 -5.34
N ASP A 672 -12.16 26.05 -5.00
CA ASP A 672 -12.80 26.99 -5.90
C ASP A 672 -11.85 27.49 -7.00
N GLU A 673 -12.09 27.06 -8.23
CA GLU A 673 -11.70 27.85 -9.40
C GLU A 673 -12.70 29.01 -9.49
N GLY A 674 -12.42 30.09 -8.76
CA GLY A 674 -13.41 31.16 -8.63
C GLY A 674 -12.98 32.48 -8.00
N THR A 675 -11.69 32.78 -7.79
CA THR A 675 -11.12 34.16 -7.79
C THR A 675 -9.61 34.10 -7.50
N SER A 676 -8.80 34.76 -8.33
CA SER A 676 -7.37 34.96 -8.11
C SER A 676 -7.11 35.77 -6.84
N PRO A 677 -6.30 35.30 -5.87
CA PRO A 677 -5.85 36.18 -4.79
C PRO A 677 -4.72 37.05 -5.31
N MET A 678 -5.03 38.31 -5.59
CA MET A 678 -4.08 39.40 -5.56
C MET A 678 -3.76 39.64 -4.07
N SER A 679 -2.50 39.45 -3.70
CA SER A 679 -1.96 39.49 -2.32
C SER A 679 -2.55 40.58 -1.42
N GLN A 680 -2.96 40.22 -0.19
CA GLN A 680 -3.42 41.15 0.85
C GLN A 680 -2.23 41.72 1.66
N ALA A 681 -2.41 42.90 2.26
CA ALA A 681 -1.38 43.65 2.96
C ALA A 681 -0.88 43.01 4.28
N ASP A 682 -1.56 41.99 4.79
CA ASP A 682 -1.24 41.29 6.04
C ASP A 682 -0.56 39.92 5.81
N ASP A 683 -0.04 39.65 4.60
CA ASP A 683 0.80 38.49 4.33
C ASP A 683 2.09 38.53 5.20
N LEU A 684 2.37 37.42 5.88
CA LEU A 684 3.49 37.24 6.81
C LEU A 684 4.84 37.49 6.13
N ILE A 685 5.67 38.35 6.73
CA ILE A 685 7.04 38.62 6.27
C ILE A 685 7.91 37.38 6.45
N HIS A 686 8.40 36.84 5.34
CA HIS A 686 9.30 35.68 5.31
C HIS A 686 10.70 36.02 5.82
N PHE A 687 11.11 35.45 6.96
CA PHE A 687 12.48 35.55 7.45
C PHE A 687 13.37 34.46 6.83
N ARG A 688 14.30 34.93 6.00
CA ARG A 688 15.24 34.14 5.18
C ARG A 688 16.28 33.33 5.98
N GLN A 689 16.48 33.59 7.27
CA GLN A 689 17.58 33.02 8.07
C GLN A 689 17.31 31.63 8.71
N LEU A 690 16.07 31.12 8.68
CA LEU A 690 15.75 29.73 9.10
C LEU A 690 15.76 28.72 7.93
N LYS A 691 16.25 29.15 6.75
CA LYS A 691 16.51 28.32 5.56
C LYS A 691 17.97 27.84 5.55
N THR A 692 18.25 26.67 6.11
CA THR A 692 19.46 25.89 5.78
C THR A 692 18.99 24.55 5.22
N MET A 693 19.03 24.23 3.92
CA MET A 693 19.69 24.87 2.79
C MET A 693 18.88 24.64 1.49
N ALA A 694 18.57 25.75 0.80
CA ALA A 694 18.58 25.96 -0.67
C ALA A 694 17.68 25.06 -1.57
N VAL A 695 16.87 25.49 -2.55
CA VAL A 695 16.68 26.73 -3.33
C VAL A 695 15.28 26.64 -3.96
N ASN A 696 14.57 27.76 -4.10
CA ASN A 696 13.37 27.86 -4.93
C ASN A 696 13.72 27.51 -6.40
N ALA A 697 13.32 26.33 -6.87
CA ALA A 697 13.24 26.00 -8.28
C ALA A 697 11.97 25.19 -8.51
N GLY A 698 11.03 25.77 -9.28
CA GLY A 698 9.88 25.14 -9.94
C GLY A 698 9.17 24.03 -9.18
N ASP A 699 7.97 24.35 -8.66
CA ASP A 699 6.84 23.54 -8.18
C ASP A 699 6.75 22.04 -8.58
N VAL A 700 7.82 21.29 -8.37
CA VAL A 700 7.97 19.84 -8.41
C VAL A 700 9.02 19.58 -7.33
N ASP A 701 8.54 19.69 -6.09
CA ASP A 701 9.28 19.29 -4.91
C ASP A 701 9.84 17.89 -5.16
N LEU A 702 11.13 17.74 -4.91
CA LEU A 702 11.82 16.47 -5.01
C LEU A 702 11.34 15.63 -3.85
N ASP A 703 10.45 14.69 -4.16
CA ASP A 703 9.74 13.80 -3.24
C ASP A 703 10.65 12.88 -2.40
N ASP A 704 11.98 13.07 -2.40
CA ASP A 704 12.85 12.46 -1.40
C ASP A 704 12.43 12.89 0.01
N GLY A 705 11.85 14.09 0.18
CA GLY A 705 11.35 14.56 1.47
C GLY A 705 10.07 13.86 1.94
N ALA A 706 9.14 13.53 1.04
CA ALA A 706 7.90 12.83 1.39
C ALA A 706 8.10 11.31 1.48
N ASP A 707 9.04 10.76 0.71
CA ASP A 707 9.47 9.37 0.84
C ASP A 707 10.33 9.17 2.09
N LEU A 708 11.20 10.13 2.45
CA LEU A 708 11.89 10.13 3.73
C LEU A 708 10.91 10.36 4.88
N ALA A 709 9.95 11.29 4.79
CA ALA A 709 8.94 11.49 5.84
C ALA A 709 8.01 10.26 6.00
N ARG A 710 7.68 9.54 4.93
CA ARG A 710 7.00 8.24 5.00
C ARG A 710 7.90 7.13 5.56
N ALA A 711 9.19 7.12 5.22
CA ALA A 711 10.13 6.10 5.67
C ALA A 711 10.68 6.34 7.09
N THR A 712 10.67 7.58 7.58
CA THR A 712 11.17 7.98 8.90
C THR A 712 10.08 8.51 9.82
N GLY A 713 8.82 8.54 9.38
CA GLY A 713 7.66 8.93 10.20
C GLY A 713 7.65 10.39 10.67
N PHE A 714 8.55 11.25 10.19
CA PHE A 714 8.58 12.67 10.54
C PHE A 714 7.51 13.42 9.73
N ASP A 715 6.25 13.28 10.13
CA ASP A 715 5.23 14.22 9.70
C ASP A 715 5.55 15.56 10.37
N LYS A 716 5.87 16.60 9.59
CA LYS A 716 6.28 17.93 10.08
C LYS A 716 5.10 18.71 10.69
N GLY A 717 4.24 18.03 11.44
CA GLY A 717 3.01 18.53 12.04
C GLY A 717 2.59 17.85 13.34
N SER A 718 3.40 16.94 13.90
CA SER A 718 3.21 16.48 15.29
C SER A 718 3.26 17.69 16.22
N SER A 719 2.14 17.99 16.89
CA SER A 719 2.11 19.02 17.91
C SER A 719 2.93 18.51 19.09
N LEU A 720 3.85 19.33 19.63
CA LEU A 720 4.62 19.01 20.84
C LEU A 720 3.73 18.46 21.99
N ALA A 721 2.45 18.82 22.01
CA ALA A 721 1.46 18.31 22.95
C ALA A 721 1.15 16.81 22.79
N GLU A 722 1.14 16.28 21.55
CA GLU A 722 0.96 14.85 21.28
C GLU A 722 2.22 14.06 21.66
N GLU A 723 3.41 14.59 21.36
CA GLU A 723 4.68 13.97 21.79
C GLU A 723 4.80 13.90 23.32
N LEU A 724 4.41 14.97 24.03
CA LEU A 724 4.40 14.98 25.50
C LEU A 724 3.36 14.05 26.12
N SER A 725 2.29 13.70 25.38
CA SER A 725 1.27 12.76 25.88
C SER A 725 1.78 11.32 26.00
N HIS A 726 2.86 10.99 25.30
CA HIS A 726 3.51 9.67 25.35
C HIS A 726 4.81 9.65 26.17
N CYS A 727 4.96 10.57 27.13
CA CYS A 727 6.04 10.56 28.10
C CYS A 727 5.60 9.85 29.39
N TYR A 728 6.27 8.75 29.73
CA TYR A 728 5.95 7.91 30.89
C TYR A 728 7.08 7.97 31.93
N PRO A 729 6.80 8.39 33.18
CA PRO A 729 7.77 8.30 34.25
C PRO A 729 7.92 6.86 34.73
N LEU A 730 9.10 6.27 34.50
CA LEU A 730 9.37 4.87 34.80
C LEU A 730 9.87 4.65 36.24
N SER A 731 10.47 5.66 36.85
CA SER A 731 10.95 5.61 38.24
C SER A 731 10.42 6.79 39.06
N GLY A 732 10.42 6.65 40.38
CA GLY A 732 10.03 7.73 41.28
C GLY A 732 11.11 8.80 41.45
N PHE A 733 10.70 10.00 41.86
CA PHE A 733 11.64 11.07 42.22
C PHE A 733 12.47 10.78 43.49
N ALA A 734 12.26 9.67 44.18
CA ALA A 734 13.07 9.26 45.33
C ALA A 734 14.16 8.23 44.99
N ASP A 735 14.12 7.63 43.78
CA ASP A 735 15.02 6.55 43.42
C ASP A 735 16.47 7.01 43.12
N PRO A 736 17.51 6.22 43.43
CA PRO A 736 18.91 6.61 43.15
C PRO A 736 19.20 6.92 41.67
N VAL A 737 18.47 6.26 40.77
CA VAL A 737 18.49 6.49 39.33
C VAL A 737 17.09 6.90 38.91
N TYR A 738 16.99 8.04 38.22
CA TYR A 738 15.74 8.48 37.62
C TYR A 738 15.67 8.01 36.16
N ALA A 739 14.50 7.53 35.73
CA ALA A 739 14.22 7.10 34.38
C ALA A 739 12.84 7.59 33.92
N GLU A 740 12.79 8.14 32.71
CA GLU A 740 11.58 8.48 31.97
C GLU A 740 11.68 7.96 30.54
N ALA A 741 10.57 7.53 29.96
CA ALA A 741 10.52 7.01 28.61
C ALA A 741 9.60 7.83 27.72
N LEU A 742 10.11 8.24 26.57
CA LEU A 742 9.31 8.75 25.46
C LEU A 742 8.99 7.60 24.52
N VAL A 743 7.70 7.37 24.29
CA VAL A 743 7.21 6.30 23.42
C VAL A 743 6.80 6.90 22.08
N THR A 744 7.35 6.37 21.00
CA THR A 744 6.91 6.71 19.64
C THR A 744 6.41 5.45 18.93
N VAL A 745 5.15 5.48 18.48
CA VAL A 745 4.51 4.34 17.80
C VAL A 745 4.52 4.58 16.29
N HIS A 746 5.24 3.73 15.56
CA HIS A 746 5.36 3.79 14.10
C HIS A 746 4.90 2.49 13.47
N GLU A 747 3.60 2.40 13.15
CA GLU A 747 2.98 1.22 12.53
C GLU A 747 3.28 -0.08 13.26
N TYR A 748 4.35 -0.78 12.87
CA TYR A 748 4.81 -2.04 13.42
C TYR A 748 5.91 -1.89 14.49
N ASP A 749 6.55 -0.73 14.60
CA ASP A 749 7.70 -0.52 15.47
C ASP A 749 7.38 0.54 16.55
N ILE A 750 7.56 0.16 17.81
CA ILE A 750 7.53 1.05 18.97
C ILE A 750 8.98 1.38 19.32
N VAL A 751 9.32 2.66 19.29
CA VAL A 751 10.62 3.15 19.72
C VAL A 751 10.47 3.77 21.10
N LEU A 752 11.22 3.23 22.06
CA LEU A 752 11.33 3.76 23.42
C LEU A 752 12.64 4.52 23.54
N GLU A 753 12.57 5.81 23.82
CA GLU A 753 13.72 6.60 24.24
C GLU A 753 13.68 6.78 25.75
N ILE A 754 14.53 6.06 26.47
CA ILE A 754 14.60 6.06 27.92
C ILE A 754 15.72 7.01 28.34
N LEU A 755 15.36 8.16 28.91
CA LEU A 755 16.32 9.04 29.56
C LEU A 755 16.61 8.49 30.96
N VAL A 756 17.88 8.19 31.24
CA VAL A 756 18.36 7.71 32.53
C VAL A 756 19.29 8.76 33.14
N ILE A 757 18.98 9.19 34.36
CA ILE A 757 19.74 10.19 35.11
C ILE A 757 20.26 9.56 36.40
N ASN A 758 21.58 9.56 36.58
CA ASN A 758 22.18 9.18 37.84
C ASN A 758 22.02 10.33 38.85
N ARG A 759 21.35 10.10 39.98
CA ARG A 759 21.21 11.13 41.03
C ARG A 759 22.17 10.95 42.19
N THR A 760 22.98 9.91 42.14
CA THR A 760 23.98 9.61 43.17
C THR A 760 25.31 10.34 42.86
N PRO A 761 26.11 10.63 43.91
CA PRO A 761 27.46 11.18 43.73
C PRO A 761 28.49 10.12 43.28
N ASN A 762 28.07 8.87 43.07
CA ASN A 762 28.94 7.76 42.70
C ASN A 762 28.79 7.43 41.21
N THR A 763 29.84 6.88 40.61
CA THR A 763 29.79 6.34 39.24
C THR A 763 29.05 5.00 39.25
N LEU A 764 28.06 4.85 38.37
CA LEU A 764 27.33 3.59 38.18
C LEU A 764 27.92 2.84 36.98
N ALA A 765 28.46 1.64 37.22
CA ALA A 765 28.99 0.77 36.19
C ALA A 765 27.96 -0.28 35.76
N ASP A 766 28.07 -0.72 34.51
CA ASP A 766 27.23 -1.76 33.89
C ASP A 766 25.71 -1.51 34.03
N LEU A 767 25.29 -0.24 34.00
CA LEU A 767 23.88 0.13 34.06
C LEU A 767 23.18 -0.36 32.79
N THR A 768 22.25 -1.29 32.96
CA THR A 768 21.50 -1.92 31.88
C THR A 768 20.01 -1.85 32.17
N VAL A 769 19.22 -1.53 31.14
CA VAL A 769 17.75 -1.57 31.22
C VAL A 769 17.27 -2.89 30.64
N GLU A 770 16.77 -3.77 31.51
CA GLU A 770 16.17 -5.03 31.10
C GLU A 770 14.67 -4.83 30.88
N LEU A 771 14.25 -4.82 29.62
CA LEU A 771 12.85 -4.72 29.22
C LEU A 771 12.25 -6.11 28.98
N SER A 772 10.97 -6.25 29.30
CA SER A 772 10.13 -7.41 29.03
C SER A 772 8.76 -6.94 28.55
N THR A 773 8.16 -7.70 27.65
CA THR A 773 6.88 -7.37 27.03
C THR A 773 5.85 -8.47 27.31
N MET A 774 4.61 -8.07 27.53
CA MET A 774 3.44 -8.97 27.59
C MET A 774 2.50 -8.63 26.44
N GLY A 775 2.01 -9.68 25.78
CA GLY A 775 1.28 -9.60 24.50
C GLY A 775 2.18 -9.93 23.30
N ASP A 776 1.66 -9.72 22.09
CA ASP A 776 2.32 -10.03 20.81
C ASP A 776 3.36 -8.98 20.39
N MET A 777 4.22 -8.58 21.33
CA MET A 777 5.31 -7.62 21.13
C MET A 777 6.65 -8.29 21.34
N LYS A 778 7.60 -8.10 20.42
CA LYS A 778 8.93 -8.67 20.47
C LYS A 778 10.00 -7.58 20.50
N ILE A 779 10.85 -7.61 21.52
CA ILE A 779 12.02 -6.74 21.60
C ILE A 779 13.02 -7.14 20.51
N VAL A 780 13.35 -6.20 19.63
CA VAL A 780 14.28 -6.43 18.51
C VAL A 780 15.71 -6.14 18.93
N GLU A 781 15.90 -5.05 19.67
CA GLU A 781 17.20 -4.61 20.15
C GLU A 781 17.19 -4.51 21.67
N ARG A 782 18.12 -5.24 22.31
CA ARG A 782 18.31 -5.14 23.76
C ARG A 782 19.21 -3.97 24.08
N PRO A 783 18.83 -3.10 25.04
CA PRO A 783 19.70 -2.02 25.51
C PRO A 783 21.08 -2.51 25.91
N GLN A 784 22.12 -1.78 25.50
CA GLN A 784 23.50 -2.06 25.92
C GLN A 784 23.74 -1.55 27.34
N ALA A 785 24.78 -2.08 27.99
CA ALA A 785 25.21 -1.61 29.30
C ALA A 785 25.99 -0.29 29.17
N TYR A 786 25.67 0.68 30.03
CA TYR A 786 26.33 1.99 30.07
C TYR A 786 27.00 2.22 31.43
N THR A 787 28.11 2.95 31.43
CA THR A 787 28.70 3.48 32.67
C THR A 787 28.36 4.96 32.77
N ILE A 788 27.59 5.35 33.78
CA ILE A 788 27.13 6.73 33.96
C ILE A 788 27.91 7.39 35.11
N GLY A 789 28.46 8.58 34.84
CA GLY A 789 29.16 9.38 35.84
C GLY A 789 28.24 9.93 36.94
N PRO A 790 28.79 10.50 38.02
CA PRO A 790 28.02 11.17 39.05
C PRO A 790 27.19 12.32 38.47
N LEU A 791 25.89 12.38 38.79
CA LEU A 791 24.95 13.42 38.31
C LEU A 791 24.82 13.53 36.78
N ASP A 792 25.30 12.53 36.04
CA ASP A 792 25.28 12.50 34.59
C ASP A 792 24.02 11.83 34.05
N GLN A 793 23.72 12.05 32.78
CA GLN A 793 22.54 11.52 32.10
C GLN A 793 22.91 10.86 30.77
N THR A 794 22.12 9.86 30.38
CA THR A 794 22.24 9.19 29.07
C THR A 794 20.87 8.83 28.54
N THR A 795 20.75 8.77 27.23
CA THR A 795 19.52 8.32 26.56
C THR A 795 19.76 6.95 25.96
N ILE A 796 18.91 6.00 26.33
CA ILE A 796 18.96 4.61 25.88
C ILE A 796 17.78 4.39 24.95
N ARG A 797 18.05 3.86 23.75
CA ARG A 797 17.00 3.54 22.78
C ARG A 797 16.71 2.04 22.78
N ALA A 798 15.44 1.67 22.75
CA ALA A 798 15.00 0.30 22.58
C ALA A 798 13.90 0.24 21.52
N SER A 799 14.04 -0.68 20.56
CA SER A 799 13.04 -0.91 19.51
C SER A 799 12.27 -2.19 19.79
N ILE A 800 10.94 -2.09 19.83
CA ILE A 800 10.02 -3.19 20.06
C ILE A 800 9.14 -3.33 18.82
N LYS A 801 9.02 -4.53 18.28
CA LYS A 801 8.18 -4.83 17.13
C LYS A 801 6.85 -5.43 17.56
N VAL A 802 5.77 -4.84 17.07
CA VAL A 802 4.38 -5.25 17.32
C VAL A 802 3.95 -6.21 16.22
N SER A 803 3.44 -7.38 16.60
CA SER A 803 2.95 -8.38 15.66
C SER A 803 1.41 -8.38 15.53
N SER A 804 0.69 -7.82 16.52
CA SER A 804 -0.77 -7.77 16.57
C SER A 804 -1.26 -6.53 17.33
N THR A 805 -2.47 -6.04 17.03
CA THR A 805 -3.10 -4.84 17.63
C THR A 805 -3.74 -5.09 18.99
N GLU A 806 -3.07 -5.85 19.84
CA GLU A 806 -3.56 -6.12 21.19
C GLU A 806 -3.03 -5.06 22.17
N THR A 807 -3.73 -4.89 23.29
CA THR A 807 -3.21 -4.08 24.38
C THR A 807 -1.93 -4.69 24.92
N GLY A 808 -0.86 -3.92 24.87
CA GLY A 808 0.48 -4.35 25.24
C GLY A 808 0.90 -3.78 26.58
N HIS A 809 1.61 -4.57 27.38
CA HIS A 809 2.28 -4.06 28.57
C HIS A 809 3.79 -4.21 28.42
N ILE A 810 4.52 -3.12 28.65
CA ILE A 810 5.98 -3.10 28.64
C ILE A 810 6.43 -2.81 30.06
N PHE A 811 7.21 -3.71 30.65
CA PHE A 811 7.74 -3.57 32.01
C PHE A 811 9.22 -3.87 31.99
N GLY A 812 9.93 -3.43 33.01
CA GLY A 812 11.38 -3.63 33.03
C GLY A 812 12.03 -3.33 34.36
N THR A 813 13.33 -3.56 34.40
CA THR A 813 14.15 -3.26 35.57
C THR A 813 15.46 -2.63 35.14
N ILE A 814 15.97 -1.71 35.96
CA ILE A 814 17.32 -1.17 35.78
C ILE A 814 18.24 -1.89 36.75
N VAL A 815 19.29 -2.48 36.20
CA VAL A 815 20.33 -3.17 36.95
C VAL A 815 21.61 -2.38 36.82
N TYR A 816 22.27 -2.07 37.93
CA TYR A 816 23.54 -1.34 37.92
C TYR A 816 24.42 -1.74 39.10
N THR A 817 25.73 -1.55 38.94
CA THR A 817 26.72 -1.77 40.00
C THR A 817 27.27 -0.43 40.47
N ASP A 818 27.10 -0.11 41.75
CA ASP A 818 27.70 1.10 42.32
C ASP A 818 29.21 0.88 42.49
N MET A 819 30.04 1.68 41.81
CA MET A 819 31.49 1.53 41.86
C MET A 819 32.10 1.79 43.25
N ALA A 820 31.40 2.55 44.11
CA ALA A 820 31.88 2.85 45.46
C ALA A 820 31.63 1.69 46.44
N THR A 821 30.50 1.00 46.31
CA THR A 821 30.14 -0.11 47.21
C THR A 821 30.38 -1.50 46.60
N GLN A 822 30.59 -1.58 45.28
CA GLN A 822 30.62 -2.81 44.48
C GLN A 822 29.37 -3.70 44.64
N GLU A 823 28.27 -3.13 45.11
CA GLU A 823 26.99 -3.84 45.22
C GLU A 823 26.16 -3.64 43.95
N GLN A 824 25.59 -4.73 43.46
CA GLN A 824 24.60 -4.71 42.39
C GLN A 824 23.23 -4.34 42.96
N LYS A 825 22.62 -3.28 42.42
CA LYS A 825 21.30 -2.79 42.82
C LYS A 825 20.33 -2.91 41.65
N LEU A 826 19.05 -3.14 41.97
CA LEU A 826 17.98 -3.30 40.99
C LEU A 826 16.86 -2.31 41.31
N ILE A 827 16.31 -1.66 40.29
CA ILE A 827 15.15 -0.78 40.38
C ILE A 827 14.07 -1.33 39.45
N HIS A 828 12.89 -1.60 40.01
CA HIS A 828 11.72 -1.99 39.23
C HIS A 828 11.09 -0.75 38.61
N LEU A 829 10.83 -0.80 37.30
CA LEU A 829 10.22 0.29 36.56
C LEU A 829 8.70 0.15 36.56
N ASN A 830 8.00 1.28 36.46
CA ASN A 830 6.57 1.31 36.22
C ASN A 830 6.25 0.75 34.83
N ASP A 831 5.13 0.04 34.74
CA ASP A 831 4.66 -0.54 33.49
C ASP A 831 4.14 0.55 32.54
N ILE A 832 4.51 0.45 31.26
CA ILE A 832 3.96 1.26 30.18
C ILE A 832 2.79 0.49 29.57
N HIS A 833 1.59 1.08 29.63
CA HIS A 833 0.39 0.53 28.99
C HIS A 833 0.21 1.12 27.60
N MET A 834 0.23 0.27 26.58
CA MET A 834 -0.01 0.63 25.19
C MET A 834 -1.50 0.47 24.86
N ASP A 835 -2.14 1.58 24.51
CA ASP A 835 -3.56 1.60 24.17
C ASP A 835 -3.78 1.16 22.72
N ILE A 836 -4.86 0.42 22.48
CA ILE A 836 -5.30 0.05 21.14
C ILE A 836 -5.64 1.29 20.30
N MET A 837 -6.03 2.39 20.95
CA MET A 837 -6.45 3.63 20.30
C MET A 837 -5.38 4.33 19.47
N ASP A 838 -4.11 3.99 19.66
CA ASP A 838 -3.00 4.50 18.86
C ASP A 838 -2.90 3.80 17.50
N TYR A 839 -3.48 2.59 17.39
CA TYR A 839 -3.48 1.78 16.17
C TYR A 839 -4.77 1.90 15.35
N ILE A 840 -5.83 2.53 15.87
CA ILE A 840 -7.13 2.64 15.18
C ILE A 840 -7.23 3.97 14.43
N ARG A 841 -7.55 3.88 13.13
CA ARG A 841 -7.83 5.05 12.28
C ARG A 841 -9.28 5.04 11.79
N PRO A 842 -9.93 6.22 11.70
CA PRO A 842 -11.30 6.32 11.18
C PRO A 842 -11.34 5.86 9.72
N ALA A 843 -12.31 5.01 9.39
CA ALA A 843 -12.52 4.47 8.05
C ALA A 843 -13.99 4.61 7.63
N ASN A 844 -14.24 4.47 6.33
CA ASN A 844 -15.58 4.51 5.75
C ASN A 844 -15.90 3.19 5.05
N CYS A 845 -17.12 2.69 5.26
CA CYS A 845 -17.67 1.58 4.48
C CYS A 845 -19.14 1.84 4.14
N SER A 846 -19.64 1.20 3.10
CA SER A 846 -21.06 1.19 2.76
C SER A 846 -21.85 0.30 3.72
N ASP A 847 -23.12 0.61 3.95
CA ASP A 847 -24.02 -0.19 4.81
C ASP A 847 -24.11 -1.68 4.39
N GLU A 848 -24.07 -1.97 3.08
CA GLU A 848 -24.10 -3.34 2.58
C GLU A 848 -22.86 -4.13 3.01
N LEU A 849 -21.67 -3.56 2.80
CA LEU A 849 -20.40 -4.12 3.26
C LEU A 849 -20.33 -4.22 4.78
N PHE A 850 -20.86 -3.23 5.51
CA PHE A 850 -20.94 -3.30 6.97
C PHE A 850 -21.75 -4.52 7.41
N ARG A 851 -22.92 -4.77 6.79
CA ARG A 851 -23.78 -5.91 7.12
C ARG A 851 -23.15 -7.25 6.76
N SER A 852 -22.45 -7.33 5.62
CA SER A 852 -21.75 -8.55 5.24
C SER A 852 -20.62 -8.86 6.22
N MET A 853 -19.77 -7.87 6.54
CA MET A 853 -18.68 -8.03 7.52
C MET A 853 -19.25 -8.33 8.91
N TRP A 854 -20.35 -7.69 9.30
CA TRP A 854 -21.01 -7.95 10.58
C TRP A 854 -21.48 -9.40 10.70
N ALA A 855 -21.95 -10.02 9.61
CA ALA A 855 -22.37 -11.42 9.58
C ALA A 855 -21.18 -12.39 9.54
N GLU A 856 -20.07 -12.00 8.88
CA GLU A 856 -18.85 -12.80 8.73
C GLU A 856 -18.02 -12.85 10.02
N PHE A 857 -17.98 -11.77 10.79
CA PHE A 857 -17.09 -11.68 11.96
C PHE A 857 -17.54 -12.57 13.12
N GLU A 858 -16.63 -13.43 13.55
CA GLU A 858 -16.87 -14.46 14.57
C GLU A 858 -16.79 -13.91 16.00
N TRP A 859 -15.87 -12.98 16.27
CA TRP A 859 -15.66 -12.46 17.62
C TRP A 859 -16.58 -11.28 17.92
N GLU A 860 -17.33 -11.41 19.01
CA GLU A 860 -18.24 -10.39 19.49
C GLU A 860 -18.02 -10.09 20.98
N ASN A 861 -17.89 -8.81 21.33
CA ASN A 861 -17.92 -8.33 22.71
C ASN A 861 -19.15 -7.44 22.93
N LYS A 862 -19.83 -7.62 24.06
CA LYS A 862 -21.04 -6.86 24.42
C LYS A 862 -20.79 -6.07 25.70
N VAL A 863 -20.74 -4.75 25.57
CA VAL A 863 -20.56 -3.83 26.70
C VAL A 863 -21.92 -3.27 27.09
N ALA A 864 -22.31 -3.45 28.36
CA ALA A 864 -23.52 -2.82 28.90
C ALA A 864 -23.26 -1.34 29.19
N ILE A 865 -24.21 -0.48 28.81
CA ILE A 865 -24.09 0.96 28.97
C ILE A 865 -24.31 1.34 30.43
N ALA A 866 -23.30 1.96 31.04
CA ALA A 866 -23.36 2.49 32.41
C ALA A 866 -22.73 3.89 32.45
N THR A 867 -23.55 4.91 32.18
CA THR A 867 -23.08 6.28 31.94
C THR A 867 -23.76 7.29 32.87
N SER A 868 -23.09 8.42 33.09
CA SER A 868 -23.63 9.61 33.77
C SER A 868 -24.31 10.60 32.81
N ILE A 869 -24.11 10.40 31.49
CA ILE A 869 -24.66 11.25 30.42
C ILE A 869 -26.15 10.91 30.20
N THR A 870 -26.99 11.93 30.08
CA THR A 870 -28.45 11.79 29.94
C THR A 870 -28.97 12.02 28.51
N SER A 871 -28.20 12.70 27.66
CA SER A 871 -28.55 12.94 26.25
C SER A 871 -27.99 11.83 25.35
N LEU A 872 -28.83 11.32 24.43
CA LEU A 872 -28.47 10.27 23.48
C LEU A 872 -27.42 10.73 22.48
N ASN A 873 -27.58 11.94 21.93
CA ASN A 873 -26.67 12.51 20.94
C ASN A 873 -25.31 12.87 21.54
N GLU A 874 -25.32 13.43 22.75
CA GLU A 874 -24.08 13.76 23.48
C GLU A 874 -23.30 12.48 23.86
N PHE A 875 -24.01 11.42 24.24
CA PHE A 875 -23.38 10.13 24.51
C PHE A 875 -22.73 9.54 23.24
N LEU A 876 -23.43 9.60 22.10
CA LEU A 876 -22.87 9.14 20.83
C LEU A 876 -21.64 9.95 20.42
N ASP A 877 -21.70 11.28 20.50
CA ASP A 877 -20.56 12.15 20.17
C ASP A 877 -19.36 11.90 21.10
N HIS A 878 -19.60 11.64 22.39
CA HIS A 878 -18.56 11.26 23.35
C HIS A 878 -17.90 9.92 23.01
N ILE A 879 -18.68 8.91 22.62
CA ILE A 879 -18.14 7.61 22.20
C ILE A 879 -17.35 7.75 20.89
N VAL A 880 -17.88 8.51 19.92
CA VAL A 880 -17.23 8.77 18.63
C VAL A 880 -15.90 9.50 18.80
N SER A 881 -15.84 10.56 19.61
CA SER A 881 -14.60 11.29 19.87
C SER A 881 -13.57 10.43 20.59
N SER A 882 -14.02 9.62 21.55
CA SER A 882 -13.13 8.81 22.38
C SER A 882 -12.58 7.58 21.68
N THR A 883 -13.36 7.00 20.76
CA THR A 883 -12.97 5.81 20.00
C THR A 883 -12.36 6.15 18.64
N LYS A 884 -12.21 7.44 18.29
CA LYS A 884 -11.71 7.91 16.98
C LYS A 884 -12.37 7.19 15.78
N MET A 885 -13.59 6.66 15.95
CA MET A 885 -14.31 5.92 14.93
C MET A 885 -15.23 6.84 14.14
N LYS A 886 -15.57 6.45 12.92
CA LYS A 886 -16.54 7.21 12.13
C LYS A 886 -17.93 6.63 12.29
N CYS A 887 -18.90 7.49 12.58
CA CYS A 887 -20.32 7.13 12.56
C CYS A 887 -20.81 7.04 11.11
N LEU A 888 -21.34 5.87 10.74
CA LEU A 888 -21.91 5.59 9.42
C LEU A 888 -23.41 5.93 9.36
N THR A 889 -24.10 5.85 10.50
CA THR A 889 -25.53 6.12 10.56
C THR A 889 -25.80 7.63 10.59
N ASP A 890 -26.77 8.07 9.78
CA ASP A 890 -27.26 9.44 9.75
C ASP A 890 -27.81 9.86 11.12
N ARG A 891 -27.42 11.07 11.54
CA ARG A 891 -27.92 11.67 12.79
C ARG A 891 -29.42 11.96 12.63
N PRO A 892 -30.30 11.50 13.54
CA PRO A 892 -31.68 11.95 13.53
C PRO A 892 -31.73 13.45 13.81
N THR A 893 -32.27 14.22 12.86
CA THR A 893 -32.54 15.65 13.04
C THR A 893 -33.73 15.82 13.99
N GLY A 894 -33.49 15.71 15.29
CA GLY A 894 -34.46 15.96 16.36
C GLY A 894 -34.23 15.08 17.58
N ASP A 895 -34.29 15.67 18.77
CA ASP A 895 -34.13 15.01 20.09
C ASP A 895 -35.39 14.22 20.52
N THR A 896 -36.27 13.86 19.57
CA THR A 896 -37.60 13.30 19.84
C THR A 896 -37.62 11.77 19.93
N SER A 897 -36.51 11.09 19.65
CA SER A 897 -36.41 9.63 19.70
C SER A 897 -35.99 9.14 21.09
N SER A 898 -36.76 8.21 21.68
CA SER A 898 -36.41 7.52 22.93
C SER A 898 -35.33 6.44 22.75
N PHE A 899 -35.02 6.07 21.51
CA PHE A 899 -34.08 5.01 21.15
C PHE A 899 -33.13 5.50 20.05
N LEU A 900 -31.85 5.13 20.16
CA LEU A 900 -30.78 5.44 19.21
C LEU A 900 -30.01 4.16 18.87
N ALA A 901 -29.92 3.85 17.58
CA ALA A 901 -29.02 2.82 17.05
C ALA A 901 -28.07 3.45 16.04
N ALA A 902 -26.76 3.31 16.28
CA ALA A 902 -25.73 3.86 15.41
C ALA A 902 -24.63 2.83 15.11
N ASN A 903 -24.22 2.75 13.85
CA ASN A 903 -23.10 1.93 13.40
C ASN A 903 -21.84 2.80 13.31
N LEU A 904 -20.76 2.37 13.96
CA LEU A 904 -19.44 2.97 13.87
C LEU A 904 -18.47 1.99 13.20
N TYR A 905 -17.53 2.55 12.44
CA TYR A 905 -16.53 1.78 11.74
C TYR A 905 -15.15 2.45 11.81
N ALA A 906 -14.13 1.61 11.94
CA ALA A 906 -12.73 2.00 11.88
C ALA A 906 -11.88 0.84 11.36
N ARG A 907 -10.65 1.17 10.97
CA ARG A 907 -9.66 0.20 10.51
C ARG A 907 -8.35 0.41 11.26
N SER A 908 -7.71 -0.67 11.66
CA SER A 908 -6.39 -0.60 12.28
C SER A 908 -5.31 -0.25 11.26
N VAL A 909 -4.16 0.24 11.72
CA VAL A 909 -2.97 0.45 10.87
C VAL A 909 -2.53 -0.85 10.18
N PHE A 910 -2.87 -2.00 10.77
CA PHE A 910 -2.58 -3.34 10.26
C PHE A 910 -3.62 -3.81 9.21
N GLY A 911 -4.61 -2.98 8.89
CA GLY A 911 -5.64 -3.27 7.90
C GLY A 911 -6.81 -4.09 8.43
N GLU A 912 -6.92 -4.29 9.74
CA GLU A 912 -7.98 -5.07 10.37
C GLU A 912 -9.21 -4.19 10.64
N ASP A 913 -10.40 -4.74 10.39
CA ASP A 913 -11.66 -4.01 10.49
C ASP A 913 -12.28 -4.14 11.89
N ALA A 914 -12.73 -3.00 12.44
CA ALA A 914 -13.43 -2.92 13.71
C ALA A 914 -14.84 -2.34 13.50
N LEU A 915 -15.87 -3.11 13.84
CA LEU A 915 -17.27 -2.73 13.71
C LEU A 915 -17.88 -2.55 15.10
N VAL A 916 -18.60 -1.45 15.29
CA VAL A 916 -19.31 -1.19 16.55
C VAL A 916 -20.76 -0.83 16.24
N ASN A 917 -21.70 -1.46 16.94
CA ASN A 917 -23.10 -1.11 16.93
C ASN A 917 -23.49 -0.61 18.33
N VAL A 918 -23.86 0.66 18.39
CA VAL A 918 -24.27 1.34 19.63
C VAL A 918 -25.79 1.35 19.66
N SER A 919 -26.40 0.65 20.63
CA SER A 919 -27.84 0.62 20.84
C SER A 919 -28.17 1.18 22.21
N VAL A 920 -28.81 2.34 22.25
CA VAL A 920 -29.10 3.10 23.48
C VAL A 920 -30.58 3.44 23.54
N GLU A 921 -31.17 3.23 24.69
CA GLU A 921 -32.56 3.56 25.02
C GLU A 921 -32.57 4.48 26.25
N LYS A 922 -33.42 5.50 26.22
CA LYS A 922 -33.69 6.33 27.38
C LYS A 922 -34.79 5.67 28.20
N LYS A 923 -34.50 5.30 29.45
CA LYS A 923 -35.53 4.74 30.34
C LYS A 923 -36.51 5.82 30.80
N ASP A 924 -37.78 5.45 30.92
CA ASP A 924 -38.87 6.31 31.39
C ASP A 924 -38.90 6.52 32.92
N ASP A 925 -37.92 6.02 33.66
CA ASP A 925 -37.80 6.21 35.11
C ASP A 925 -37.35 7.66 35.46
N ASN A 926 -37.78 8.18 36.62
CA ASN A 926 -37.52 9.56 37.12
C ASN A 926 -36.03 10.01 37.12
N ASP A 927 -35.08 9.10 36.94
CA ASP A 927 -33.62 9.31 36.98
C ASP A 927 -33.01 9.59 35.58
N GLY A 928 -33.78 9.42 34.49
CA GLY A 928 -33.37 9.77 33.12
C GLY A 928 -32.13 9.03 32.57
N LYS A 929 -31.77 7.89 33.18
CA LYS A 929 -30.56 7.12 32.85
C LYS A 929 -30.69 6.41 31.50
N LEU A 930 -29.61 6.44 30.74
CA LEU A 930 -29.48 5.69 29.49
C LEU A 930 -29.24 4.21 29.81
N ALA A 931 -29.90 3.33 29.06
CA ALA A 931 -29.72 1.89 29.15
C ALA A 931 -29.54 1.31 27.74
N GLY A 932 -28.72 0.27 27.60
CA GLY A 932 -28.50 -0.36 26.31
C GLY A 932 -27.20 -1.14 26.26
N TYR A 933 -26.81 -1.51 25.05
CA TYR A 933 -25.63 -2.32 24.80
C TYR A 933 -24.85 -1.77 23.62
N ILE A 934 -23.53 -1.75 23.76
CA ILE A 934 -22.58 -1.53 22.66
C ILE A 934 -22.05 -2.90 22.27
N ARG A 935 -22.31 -3.31 21.02
CA ARG A 935 -21.83 -4.58 20.46
C ARG A 935 -20.66 -4.28 19.56
N ILE A 936 -19.54 -4.95 19.79
CA ILE A 936 -18.30 -4.77 19.05
C ILE A 936 -18.01 -6.09 18.34
N ARG A 937 -17.72 -6.03 17.05
CA ARG A 937 -17.31 -7.19 16.25
C ARG A 937 -16.01 -6.90 15.50
N SER A 938 -15.13 -7.89 15.48
CA SER A 938 -13.90 -7.85 14.69
C SER A 938 -13.51 -9.28 14.28
N LYS A 939 -12.60 -9.39 13.32
CA LYS A 939 -12.02 -10.66 12.89
C LYS A 939 -11.07 -11.24 13.94
N THR A 940 -10.41 -10.38 14.71
CA THR A 940 -9.45 -10.74 15.77
C THR A 940 -10.07 -10.55 17.15
N GLN A 941 -9.85 -11.52 18.03
CA GLN A 941 -10.31 -11.47 19.42
C GLN A 941 -9.74 -10.27 20.19
N GLY A 942 -8.45 -9.98 20.02
CA GLY A 942 -7.74 -8.92 20.73
C GLY A 942 -8.37 -7.54 20.53
N ILE A 943 -8.75 -7.18 19.30
CA ILE A 943 -9.45 -5.92 19.00
C ILE A 943 -10.82 -5.86 19.68
N ALA A 944 -11.63 -6.93 19.57
CA ALA A 944 -12.99 -6.93 20.11
C ALA A 944 -13.02 -6.81 21.64
N LEU A 945 -12.08 -7.44 22.33
CA LEU A 945 -11.94 -7.34 23.79
C LEU A 945 -11.36 -6.00 24.21
N SER A 946 -10.19 -5.62 23.67
CA SER A 946 -9.48 -4.39 24.06
C SER A 946 -10.31 -3.13 23.83
N LEU A 947 -11.02 -3.06 22.70
CA LEU A 947 -11.92 -1.94 22.42
C LEU A 947 -13.11 -1.91 23.39
N GLY A 948 -13.61 -3.08 23.80
CA GLY A 948 -14.68 -3.17 24.80
C GLY A 948 -14.24 -2.71 26.19
N ASP A 949 -13.01 -3.05 26.60
CA ASP A 949 -12.42 -2.57 27.87
C ASP A 949 -12.22 -1.06 27.84
N ARG A 950 -11.71 -0.51 26.72
CA ARG A 950 -11.57 0.93 26.52
C ARG A 950 -12.93 1.63 26.59
N ILE A 951 -13.94 1.15 25.87
CA ILE A 951 -15.30 1.71 25.91
C ILE A 951 -15.86 1.62 27.33
N THR A 952 -15.60 0.53 28.06
CA THR A 952 -16.03 0.37 29.46
C THR A 952 -15.39 1.38 30.39
N SER A 953 -14.12 1.73 30.17
CA SER A 953 -13.42 2.78 30.92
C SER A 953 -13.97 4.18 30.61
N VAL A 954 -14.24 4.47 29.34
CA VAL A 954 -14.59 5.81 28.87
C VAL A 954 -16.08 6.15 29.05
N GLN A 955 -16.97 5.15 29.06
CA GLN A 955 -18.41 5.37 29.16
C GLN A 955 -18.87 5.99 30.50
N ARG A 956 -18.07 5.90 31.57
CA ARG A 956 -18.46 6.43 32.89
C ARG A 956 -18.49 7.96 32.96
N GLY A 957 -17.95 8.64 31.94
CA GLY A 957 -17.87 10.10 31.87
C GLY A 957 -16.64 10.65 32.60
N VAL A 958 -16.22 11.84 32.15
CA VAL A 958 -14.99 12.58 32.50
C VAL A 958 -14.68 12.52 34.00
N GLU A 959 -13.58 11.85 34.39
CA GLU A 959 -12.93 12.14 35.67
C GLU A 959 -12.59 13.64 35.68
N LYS A 960 -13.12 14.37 36.66
CA LYS A 960 -12.79 15.77 36.89
C LYS A 960 -11.31 15.96 37.19
#